data_AF-A0A9P6YWG5-F1
#
_entry.id   AF-A0A9P6YWG5-F1
#
_cell.length_a   1.000
_cell.length_b   1.000
_cell.length_c   1.000
_cell.angle_alpha   90.00
_cell.angle_beta   90.00
_cell.angle_gamma   90.00
#
_symmetry.space_group_name_H-M   'P 1'
#
loop_
_entity.id
_entity.type
_entity.pdbx_description
1 polymer ?
#
loop_
_entity_poly.entity_id
_entity_poly.type
_entity_poly.pdbx_seq_one_letter_code
_entity_poly.pdbx_strand_id
1 'polypeptide(L)'
;MLRQKKIVFFLHLLGLDTNGHGFRPSSKEYLENIRLVDNGVKEIVDLIEDFYQHDGRTSFIFTADHGMNNRGGHGDGHPDNTRTPIVAWGAGIREAIRSGLGHDTFSANWGLSSIQRNDILQADIAPLMSHLIGINFPVNSVGGLPLSYLKADGLTKAEAAFTNARQILEQLQVKHNEKAKSELFFRPYPGLTGLRDPTLLVSEIKFLIADKDYELAEEKSKELINLCLQGLRYFQTYDWFFLRTIITVGYVGWCVFCLEFVIRHFVLFSHEGASSSIRYRIIIDFIAALTMIAISCMIYVQKMPAMYYAYIFFPIFFWNQILRNYRTLIDALRLYMLNGIIKSSITTVAFLLFLEALVFSFFHREVLTGLFFLLAYWPWIMPKHALKENSALLKSWSVACIFTSIFTLLPVEKGENINEVIAGGMLCIILANWVRQKLRNLKRTSKIQNTIIYAQLLLIIVSCVLVYYTSVSLQKREGLPKLNQAASWTIIAFSSILPFVYRGETSDDYLGRLLIICLAFAPLMTLLSISYELLFYVSFCTTVLLWLEVERSLYKNKRNSIVRALNASDGRCAIMFLFFVNVAFFGTGNVASLSSFSLESVYRFTTVFNPFLMGALLIAKVLIPFFVISSALGIVTTSLDLQPFTLFLVVMSLTDVQTINFFFLVTDVGSWLEIGVSISHFCITELLIIFTILLFIVSRILVGHLSLPKINRIVDRMKPKEH
;
A
#
# COMPACT_ATOMS: atom_id res chain seq x y z
N MET A 1 -42.00 -31.21 -1.76
CA MET A 1 -40.78 -30.48 -2.15
C MET A 1 -39.63 -31.44 -2.43
N LEU A 2 -39.23 -32.31 -1.50
CA LEU A 2 -38.09 -33.25 -1.62
C LEU A 2 -38.20 -34.37 -2.67
N ARG A 3 -39.29 -34.47 -3.45
CA ARG A 3 -39.42 -35.42 -4.57
C ARG A 3 -39.50 -34.74 -5.94
N GLN A 4 -39.27 -33.42 -5.98
CA GLN A 4 -39.18 -32.67 -7.23
C GLN A 4 -37.91 -33.09 -7.99
N LYS A 5 -37.91 -32.86 -9.31
CA LYS A 5 -36.72 -33.09 -10.14
C LYS A 5 -35.75 -31.91 -9.98
N LYS A 6 -34.45 -32.20 -10.15
CA LYS A 6 -33.37 -31.18 -10.20
C LYS A 6 -33.23 -30.37 -8.91
N ILE A 7 -33.33 -31.04 -7.76
CA ILE A 7 -33.14 -30.42 -6.45
C ILE A 7 -31.64 -30.30 -6.17
N VAL A 8 -31.23 -29.18 -5.57
CA VAL A 8 -29.88 -28.98 -5.04
C VAL A 8 -29.98 -28.75 -3.54
N PHE A 9 -29.21 -29.50 -2.77
CA PHE A 9 -28.97 -29.23 -1.35
C PHE A 9 -27.59 -28.61 -1.21
N PHE A 10 -27.53 -27.44 -0.60
CA PHE A 10 -26.27 -26.76 -0.30
C PHE A 10 -26.05 -26.79 1.21
N LEU A 11 -24.97 -27.43 1.64
CA LEU A 11 -24.60 -27.55 3.04
C LEU A 11 -23.27 -26.84 3.29
N HIS A 12 -23.27 -25.91 4.24
CA HIS A 12 -22.10 -25.15 4.63
C HIS A 12 -21.68 -25.54 6.06
N LEU A 13 -20.44 -26.03 6.22
CA LEU A 13 -19.91 -26.58 7.47
C LEU A 13 -18.88 -25.63 8.09
N LEU A 14 -19.35 -24.64 8.87
CA LEU A 14 -18.54 -23.53 9.39
C LEU A 14 -17.47 -23.93 10.43
N GLY A 15 -17.61 -25.08 11.11
CA GLY A 15 -16.79 -25.41 12.27
C GLY A 15 -15.28 -25.50 12.00
N LEU A 16 -14.88 -25.89 10.80
CA LEU A 16 -13.47 -25.97 10.42
C LEU A 16 -12.83 -24.59 10.34
N ASP A 17 -13.49 -23.63 9.68
CA ASP A 17 -13.00 -22.26 9.59
C ASP A 17 -12.86 -21.61 10.97
N THR A 18 -13.90 -21.73 11.81
CA THR A 18 -13.90 -21.17 13.17
C THR A 18 -12.73 -21.70 14.02
N ASN A 19 -12.50 -23.02 14.00
CA ASN A 19 -11.38 -23.62 14.74
C ASN A 19 -10.02 -23.29 14.11
N GLY A 20 -9.96 -23.12 12.79
CA GLY A 20 -8.77 -22.67 12.07
C GLY A 20 -8.31 -21.30 12.56
N HIS A 21 -9.22 -20.31 12.62
CA HIS A 21 -8.94 -18.98 13.16
C HIS A 21 -8.57 -18.99 14.65
N GLY A 22 -9.35 -19.71 15.46
CA GLY A 22 -9.20 -19.70 16.91
C GLY A 22 -7.97 -20.45 17.43
N PHE A 23 -7.67 -21.61 16.84
CA PHE A 23 -6.68 -22.55 17.38
C PHE A 23 -5.54 -22.89 16.42
N ARG A 24 -5.63 -22.48 15.14
CA ARG A 24 -4.69 -22.79 14.04
C ARG A 24 -4.84 -24.22 13.48
N PRO A 25 -4.47 -24.46 12.20
CA PRO A 25 -4.73 -25.75 11.52
C PRO A 25 -4.06 -26.99 12.13
N SER A 26 -2.96 -26.83 12.87
CA SER A 26 -2.23 -27.96 13.49
C SER A 26 -2.70 -28.28 14.91
N SER A 27 -3.77 -27.65 15.40
CA SER A 27 -4.26 -27.85 16.76
C SER A 27 -5.02 -29.17 16.91
N LYS A 28 -5.13 -29.61 18.16
CA LYS A 28 -5.92 -30.80 18.49
C LYS A 28 -7.40 -30.57 18.18
N GLU A 29 -7.90 -29.37 18.51
CA GLU A 29 -9.27 -28.91 18.28
C GLU A 29 -9.63 -28.96 16.79
N TYR A 30 -8.72 -28.51 15.91
CA TYR A 30 -8.94 -28.54 14.47
C TYR A 30 -9.00 -29.98 13.94
N LEU A 31 -8.08 -30.85 14.37
CA LEU A 31 -8.06 -32.26 13.97
C LEU A 31 -9.29 -33.05 14.47
N GLU A 32 -9.75 -32.77 15.69
CA GLU A 32 -10.99 -33.34 16.23
C GLU A 32 -12.22 -32.86 15.45
N ASN A 33 -12.24 -31.58 15.05
CA ASN A 33 -13.30 -31.05 14.22
C ASN A 33 -13.33 -31.66 12.81
N ILE A 34 -12.16 -31.98 12.21
CA ILE A 34 -12.09 -32.73 10.94
C ILE A 34 -12.78 -34.09 11.08
N ARG A 35 -12.49 -34.84 12.16
CA ARG A 35 -13.12 -36.15 12.41
C ARG A 35 -14.63 -36.03 12.61
N LEU A 36 -15.09 -34.97 13.27
CA LEU A 36 -16.52 -34.70 13.43
C LEU A 36 -17.19 -34.45 12.07
N VAL A 37 -16.56 -33.64 11.21
CA VAL A 37 -17.06 -33.36 9.86
C VAL A 37 -17.09 -34.63 9.00
N ASP A 38 -16.05 -35.46 9.05
CA ASP A 38 -15.99 -36.73 8.30
C ASP A 38 -17.14 -37.67 8.68
N ASN A 39 -17.39 -37.87 9.98
CA ASN A 39 -18.54 -38.64 10.47
C ASN A 39 -19.87 -38.01 10.03
N GLY A 40 -19.99 -36.69 10.13
CA GLY A 40 -21.20 -35.97 9.71
C GLY A 40 -21.48 -36.10 8.21
N VAL A 41 -20.45 -36.10 7.35
CA VAL A 41 -20.58 -36.34 5.91
C VAL A 41 -21.14 -37.73 5.67
N LYS A 42 -20.64 -38.76 6.36
CA LYS A 42 -21.18 -40.12 6.25
C LYS A 42 -22.66 -40.18 6.62
N GLU A 43 -23.04 -39.64 7.79
CA GLU A 43 -24.44 -39.64 8.24
C GLU A 43 -25.38 -38.94 7.25
N ILE A 44 -24.92 -37.86 6.63
CA ILE A 44 -25.70 -37.10 5.64
C ILE A 44 -25.85 -37.88 4.33
N VAL A 45 -24.79 -38.55 3.87
CA VAL A 45 -24.85 -39.41 2.69
C VAL A 45 -25.84 -40.54 2.93
N ASP A 46 -25.71 -41.25 4.05
CA ASP A 46 -26.60 -42.36 4.43
C ASP A 46 -28.06 -41.87 4.50
N LEU A 47 -28.32 -40.73 5.15
CA LEU A 47 -29.66 -40.13 5.26
C LEU A 47 -30.28 -39.81 3.89
N ILE A 48 -29.51 -39.21 2.98
CA ILE A 48 -30.00 -38.83 1.64
C ILE A 48 -30.28 -40.10 0.82
N GLU A 49 -29.34 -41.03 0.81
CA GLU A 49 -29.45 -42.28 0.07
C GLU A 49 -30.64 -43.12 0.57
N ASP A 50 -30.84 -43.24 1.89
CA ASP A 50 -31.99 -43.94 2.49
C ASP A 50 -33.32 -43.27 2.11
N PHE A 51 -33.38 -41.93 2.16
CA PHE A 51 -34.60 -41.18 1.80
C PHE A 51 -35.02 -41.42 0.35
N TYR A 52 -34.05 -41.51 -0.58
CA TYR A 52 -34.27 -41.82 -1.99
C TYR A 52 -34.20 -43.31 -2.32
N GLN A 53 -34.11 -44.18 -1.32
CA GLN A 53 -34.10 -45.64 -1.46
C GLN A 53 -32.97 -46.15 -2.38
N HIS A 54 -31.80 -45.51 -2.30
CA HIS A 54 -30.63 -45.84 -3.10
C HIS A 54 -30.90 -45.92 -4.61
N ASP A 55 -31.71 -45.00 -5.15
CA ASP A 55 -32.12 -45.03 -6.57
C ASP A 55 -30.97 -44.78 -7.56
N GLY A 56 -29.77 -44.47 -7.07
CA GLY A 56 -28.57 -44.21 -7.86
C GLY A 56 -28.63 -42.92 -8.67
N ARG A 57 -29.48 -41.96 -8.28
CA ARG A 57 -29.69 -40.69 -9.02
C ARG A 57 -29.14 -39.46 -8.30
N THR A 58 -28.52 -39.65 -7.13
CA THR A 58 -27.89 -38.57 -6.36
C THR A 58 -26.42 -38.43 -6.74
N SER A 59 -25.98 -37.19 -6.95
CA SER A 59 -24.57 -36.83 -7.09
C SER A 59 -24.14 -36.02 -5.87
N PHE A 60 -22.93 -36.27 -5.37
CA PHE A 60 -22.34 -35.55 -4.26
C PHE A 60 -21.09 -34.81 -4.73
N ILE A 61 -20.93 -33.57 -4.27
CA ILE A 61 -19.74 -32.75 -4.50
C ILE A 61 -19.32 -32.19 -3.15
N PHE A 62 -18.13 -32.57 -2.70
CA PHE A 62 -17.50 -32.06 -1.49
C PHE A 62 -16.33 -31.16 -1.89
N THR A 63 -16.35 -29.92 -1.40
CA THR A 63 -15.32 -28.91 -1.69
C THR A 63 -15.21 -27.93 -0.54
N ALA A 64 -14.18 -27.08 -0.58
CA ALA A 64 -14.08 -25.88 0.25
C ALA A 64 -14.13 -24.60 -0.61
N ASP A 65 -14.43 -23.48 0.05
CA ASP A 65 -14.33 -22.13 -0.49
C ASP A 65 -12.88 -21.62 -0.48
N HIS A 66 -12.09 -21.97 0.53
CA HIS A 66 -10.66 -21.69 0.65
C HIS A 66 -9.92 -22.71 1.54
N GLY A 67 -8.59 -22.60 1.60
CA GLY A 67 -7.75 -23.26 2.58
C GLY A 67 -7.40 -22.34 3.77
N MET A 68 -6.33 -22.65 4.51
CA MET A 68 -5.94 -21.89 5.71
C MET A 68 -4.43 -21.96 5.94
N ASN A 69 -3.81 -20.82 6.24
CA ASN A 69 -2.39 -20.76 6.56
C ASN A 69 -2.12 -21.18 8.02
N ASN A 70 -0.85 -21.42 8.35
CA ASN A 70 -0.43 -21.89 9.68
C ASN A 70 -0.74 -20.93 10.85
N ARG A 71 -1.17 -19.70 10.59
CA ARG A 71 -1.60 -18.73 11.61
C ARG A 71 -3.08 -18.74 11.88
N GLY A 72 -3.84 -19.55 11.15
CA GLY A 72 -5.29 -19.47 11.18
C GLY A 72 -5.80 -18.24 10.42
N GLY A 73 -5.12 -17.81 9.36
CA GLY A 73 -5.62 -16.78 8.45
C GLY A 73 -5.77 -17.30 7.02
N HIS A 74 -6.58 -16.61 6.22
CA HIS A 74 -6.77 -16.88 4.80
C HIS A 74 -7.08 -15.58 4.04
N GLY A 75 -7.23 -15.66 2.72
CA GLY A 75 -7.56 -14.53 1.84
C GLY A 75 -6.38 -13.94 1.06
N ASP A 76 -5.19 -14.51 1.20
CA ASP A 76 -4.03 -14.20 0.37
C ASP A 76 -3.83 -15.20 -0.79
N GLY A 77 -2.79 -15.00 -1.59
CA GLY A 77 -2.44 -15.85 -2.73
C GLY A 77 -1.65 -17.10 -2.42
N HIS A 78 -1.34 -17.36 -1.15
CA HIS A 78 -0.55 -18.51 -0.77
C HIS A 78 -1.28 -19.80 -1.17
N PRO A 79 -0.57 -20.81 -1.70
CA PRO A 79 -1.22 -22.05 -2.12
C PRO A 79 -2.02 -22.76 -1.01
N ASP A 80 -1.61 -22.63 0.25
CA ASP A 80 -2.36 -23.17 1.40
C ASP A 80 -3.74 -22.54 1.58
N ASN A 81 -3.95 -21.33 1.04
CA ASN A 81 -5.22 -20.61 1.09
C ASN A 81 -6.06 -20.81 -0.18
N THR A 82 -5.42 -21.07 -1.32
CA THR A 82 -6.09 -21.15 -2.63
C THR A 82 -6.35 -22.59 -3.11
N ARG A 83 -5.62 -23.57 -2.59
CA ARG A 83 -5.85 -24.99 -2.88
C ARG A 83 -6.97 -25.51 -2.00
N THR A 84 -8.07 -25.92 -2.63
CA THR A 84 -9.21 -26.53 -1.96
C THR A 84 -9.35 -27.99 -2.37
N PRO A 85 -9.87 -28.86 -1.49
CA PRO A 85 -10.21 -30.22 -1.89
C PRO A 85 -11.39 -30.19 -2.86
N ILE A 86 -11.42 -31.12 -3.81
CA ILE A 86 -12.59 -31.45 -4.60
C ILE A 86 -12.74 -32.97 -4.65
N VAL A 87 -13.87 -33.47 -4.17
CA VAL A 87 -14.23 -34.90 -4.21
C VAL A 87 -15.66 -34.99 -4.72
N ALA A 88 -15.88 -35.77 -5.78
CA ALA A 88 -17.20 -35.98 -6.34
C ALA A 88 -17.48 -37.46 -6.54
N TRP A 89 -18.73 -37.89 -6.30
CA TRP A 89 -19.17 -39.27 -6.47
C TRP A 89 -20.69 -39.35 -6.72
N GLY A 90 -21.18 -40.55 -7.00
CA GLY A 90 -22.59 -40.81 -7.26
C GLY A 90 -22.96 -40.73 -8.75
N ALA A 91 -24.23 -40.41 -9.04
CA ALA A 91 -24.77 -40.37 -10.38
C ALA A 91 -24.00 -39.41 -11.31
N GLY A 92 -23.74 -39.83 -12.55
CA GLY A 92 -23.07 -39.01 -13.56
C GLY A 92 -21.57 -38.73 -13.33
N ILE A 93 -21.01 -39.11 -12.17
CA ILE A 93 -19.58 -38.97 -11.85
C ILE A 93 -18.82 -40.23 -12.25
N ARG A 94 -17.65 -40.05 -12.86
CA ARG A 94 -16.74 -41.13 -13.27
C ARG A 94 -16.09 -41.80 -12.06
N GLU A 95 -15.89 -43.10 -12.18
CA GLU A 95 -15.06 -43.86 -11.24
C GLU A 95 -13.58 -43.46 -11.31
N ALA A 96 -12.88 -43.64 -10.19
CA ALA A 96 -11.47 -43.29 -10.06
C ALA A 96 -10.58 -44.09 -11.04
N ILE A 97 -9.74 -43.39 -11.79
CA ILE A 97 -8.83 -43.99 -12.78
C ILE A 97 -7.55 -44.44 -12.06
N ARG A 98 -7.18 -45.71 -12.21
CA ARG A 98 -5.93 -46.27 -11.66
C ARG A 98 -4.76 -46.05 -12.61
N SER A 99 -4.23 -44.84 -12.66
CA SER A 99 -3.06 -44.48 -13.48
C SER A 99 -1.91 -43.85 -12.68
N GLY A 100 -2.18 -43.35 -11.46
CA GLY A 100 -1.21 -42.61 -10.66
C GLY A 100 -0.73 -41.28 -11.27
N LEU A 101 -1.38 -40.81 -12.34
CA LEU A 101 -1.01 -39.56 -13.03
C LEU A 101 -1.47 -38.33 -12.25
N GLY A 102 -0.77 -37.20 -12.45
CA GLY A 102 -1.13 -35.90 -11.88
C GLY A 102 -0.66 -35.64 -10.45
N HIS A 103 0.09 -36.56 -9.85
CA HIS A 103 0.69 -36.36 -8.53
C HIS A 103 1.99 -35.55 -8.57
N ASP A 104 2.23 -34.78 -7.52
CA ASP A 104 3.40 -33.94 -7.31
C ASP A 104 3.95 -34.12 -5.89
N THR A 105 4.95 -33.32 -5.50
CA THR A 105 5.52 -33.36 -4.14
C THR A 105 4.52 -32.98 -3.05
N PHE A 106 3.48 -32.20 -3.39
CA PHE A 106 2.46 -31.77 -2.44
C PHE A 106 1.48 -32.90 -2.12
N SER A 107 1.08 -33.71 -3.12
CA SER A 107 0.16 -34.84 -2.92
C SER A 107 0.83 -36.18 -2.57
N ALA A 108 2.15 -36.24 -2.44
CA ALA A 108 2.90 -37.47 -2.19
C ALA A 108 2.47 -38.20 -0.90
N ASN A 109 2.14 -37.46 0.15
CA ASN A 109 1.81 -38.03 1.47
C ASN A 109 0.33 -38.39 1.64
N TRP A 110 -0.51 -38.24 0.60
CA TRP A 110 -1.95 -38.49 0.71
C TRP A 110 -2.31 -39.98 0.71
N GLY A 111 -1.39 -40.87 0.32
CA GLY A 111 -1.67 -42.30 0.16
C GLY A 111 -2.55 -42.63 -1.05
N LEU A 112 -2.70 -41.70 -1.99
CA LEU A 112 -3.55 -41.82 -3.19
C LEU A 112 -2.76 -41.96 -4.49
N SER A 113 -1.46 -42.23 -4.44
CA SER A 113 -0.56 -42.22 -5.60
C SER A 113 -0.88 -43.24 -6.70
N SER A 114 -1.77 -44.21 -6.44
CA SER A 114 -2.26 -45.17 -7.44
C SER A 114 -3.48 -44.67 -8.22
N ILE A 115 -4.12 -43.59 -7.77
CA ILE A 115 -5.30 -42.98 -8.37
C ILE A 115 -4.87 -41.74 -9.15
N GLN A 116 -5.54 -41.44 -10.26
CA GLN A 116 -5.28 -40.21 -11.01
C GLN A 116 -5.79 -38.98 -10.26
N ARG A 117 -4.94 -37.96 -10.09
CA ARG A 117 -5.34 -36.62 -9.63
C ARG A 117 -5.75 -35.76 -10.82
N ASN A 118 -6.94 -35.16 -10.74
CA ASN A 118 -7.46 -34.22 -11.74
C ASN A 118 -7.83 -32.91 -11.06
N ASP A 119 -7.00 -31.89 -11.24
CA ASP A 119 -7.26 -30.54 -10.72
C ASP A 119 -8.21 -29.77 -11.65
N ILE A 120 -9.04 -28.91 -11.05
CA ILE A 120 -9.98 -28.02 -11.75
C ILE A 120 -9.91 -26.63 -11.14
N LEU A 121 -10.41 -25.62 -11.84
CA LEU A 121 -10.59 -24.30 -11.25
C LEU A 121 -11.87 -24.27 -10.43
N GLN A 122 -11.90 -23.46 -9.37
CA GLN A 122 -13.10 -23.33 -8.52
C GLN A 122 -14.35 -22.88 -9.31
N ALA A 123 -14.15 -22.08 -10.37
CA ALA A 123 -15.21 -21.64 -11.27
C ALA A 123 -15.84 -22.80 -12.09
N ASP A 124 -15.13 -23.93 -12.24
CA ASP A 124 -15.56 -25.10 -13.02
C ASP A 124 -16.58 -25.96 -12.26
N ILE A 125 -16.69 -25.78 -10.93
CA ILE A 125 -17.65 -26.50 -10.09
C ILE A 125 -19.09 -26.16 -10.48
N ALA A 126 -19.38 -24.91 -10.79
CA ALA A 126 -20.74 -24.50 -11.17
C ALA A 126 -21.19 -25.13 -12.51
N PRO A 127 -20.37 -25.12 -13.59
CA PRO A 127 -20.64 -25.93 -14.78
C PRO A 127 -20.84 -27.42 -14.49
N LEU A 128 -19.99 -28.02 -13.65
CA LEU A 128 -20.14 -29.43 -13.24
C LEU A 128 -21.50 -29.69 -12.60
N MET A 129 -21.89 -28.89 -11.61
CA MET A 129 -23.18 -28.99 -10.94
C MET A 129 -24.35 -28.83 -11.90
N SER A 130 -24.32 -27.81 -12.77
CA SER A 130 -25.37 -27.55 -13.75
C SER A 130 -25.57 -28.71 -14.71
N HIS A 131 -24.46 -29.32 -15.18
CA HIS A 131 -24.52 -30.49 -16.05
C HIS A 131 -25.14 -31.70 -15.35
N LEU A 132 -24.72 -32.01 -14.12
CA LEU A 132 -25.19 -33.18 -13.37
C LEU A 132 -26.71 -33.16 -13.11
N ILE A 133 -27.27 -31.99 -12.81
CA ILE A 133 -28.72 -31.84 -12.60
C ILE A 133 -29.49 -31.52 -13.89
N GLY A 134 -28.80 -31.42 -15.03
CA GLY A 134 -29.40 -31.16 -16.34
C GLY A 134 -30.09 -29.80 -16.46
N ILE A 135 -29.47 -28.73 -15.96
CA ILE A 135 -29.94 -27.35 -16.17
C ILE A 135 -28.97 -26.56 -17.05
N ASN A 136 -29.40 -25.37 -17.48
CA ASN A 136 -28.53 -24.45 -18.19
C ASN A 136 -27.35 -24.01 -17.30
N PHE A 137 -26.20 -23.78 -17.93
CA PHE A 137 -25.05 -23.19 -17.25
C PHE A 137 -25.37 -21.78 -16.73
N PRO A 138 -24.80 -21.34 -15.59
CA PRO A 138 -25.07 -20.02 -15.06
C PRO A 138 -24.70 -18.92 -16.05
N VAL A 139 -25.52 -17.87 -16.13
CA VAL A 139 -25.42 -16.83 -17.16
C VAL A 139 -24.08 -16.10 -17.20
N ASN A 140 -23.42 -15.97 -16.04
CA ASN A 140 -22.12 -15.31 -15.87
C ASN A 140 -20.98 -16.33 -15.60
N SER A 141 -21.18 -17.59 -15.93
CA SER A 141 -20.15 -18.62 -15.70
C SER A 141 -18.97 -18.40 -16.63
N VAL A 142 -17.76 -18.39 -16.05
CA VAL A 142 -16.47 -18.38 -16.77
C VAL A 142 -15.75 -19.72 -16.66
N GLY A 143 -16.38 -20.71 -16.02
CA GLY A 143 -15.79 -22.04 -15.79
C GLY A 143 -15.93 -22.95 -17.00
N GLY A 144 -14.94 -23.81 -17.18
CA GLY A 144 -14.96 -24.92 -18.13
C GLY A 144 -15.56 -26.16 -17.48
N LEU A 145 -16.45 -26.87 -18.18
CA LEU A 145 -16.98 -28.15 -17.69
C LEU A 145 -15.86 -29.20 -17.58
N PRO A 146 -15.58 -29.76 -16.39
CA PRO A 146 -14.48 -30.72 -16.22
C PRO A 146 -14.89 -32.11 -16.72
N LEU A 147 -14.72 -32.36 -18.03
CA LEU A 147 -15.13 -33.61 -18.71
C LEU A 147 -14.47 -34.89 -18.13
N SER A 148 -13.32 -34.75 -17.45
CA SER A 148 -12.64 -35.85 -16.76
C SER A 148 -13.46 -36.43 -15.60
N TYR A 149 -14.32 -35.63 -14.97
CA TYR A 149 -15.20 -36.04 -13.87
C TYR A 149 -16.48 -36.74 -14.34
N LEU A 150 -16.82 -36.67 -15.64
CA LEU A 150 -18.09 -37.18 -16.13
C LEU A 150 -18.03 -38.67 -16.52
N LYS A 151 -19.03 -39.44 -16.04
CA LYS A 151 -19.36 -40.79 -16.50
C LYS A 151 -20.33 -40.69 -17.67
N ALA A 152 -19.78 -40.40 -18.85
CA ALA A 152 -20.54 -40.19 -20.08
C ALA A 152 -19.78 -40.70 -21.30
N ASP A 153 -20.50 -41.02 -22.38
CA ASP A 153 -19.94 -41.39 -23.67
C ASP A 153 -19.36 -40.17 -24.41
N GLY A 154 -18.68 -40.41 -25.54
CA GLY A 154 -18.04 -39.34 -26.31
C GLY A 154 -19.03 -38.30 -26.83
N LEU A 155 -20.19 -38.74 -27.32
CA LEU A 155 -21.23 -37.84 -27.81
C LEU A 155 -21.71 -36.87 -26.72
N THR A 156 -22.08 -37.39 -25.55
CA THR A 156 -22.58 -36.57 -24.43
C THR A 156 -21.52 -35.57 -23.96
N LYS A 157 -20.25 -35.98 -23.89
CA LYS A 157 -19.16 -35.07 -23.50
C LYS A 157 -18.94 -33.98 -24.53
N ALA A 158 -18.92 -34.31 -25.82
CA ALA A 158 -18.76 -33.34 -26.90
C ALA A 158 -19.91 -32.33 -26.92
N GLU A 159 -21.17 -32.78 -26.79
CA GLU A 159 -22.34 -31.90 -26.69
C GLU A 159 -22.31 -31.00 -25.45
N ALA A 160 -21.88 -31.55 -24.30
CA ALA A 160 -21.78 -30.79 -23.06
C ALA A 160 -20.68 -29.73 -23.12
N ALA A 161 -19.51 -30.08 -23.67
CA ALA A 161 -18.41 -29.15 -23.91
C ALA A 161 -18.83 -28.02 -24.86
N PHE A 162 -19.51 -28.38 -25.96
CA PHE A 162 -20.01 -27.41 -26.92
C PHE A 162 -21.07 -26.49 -26.32
N THR A 163 -21.98 -27.02 -25.49
CA THR A 163 -22.99 -26.22 -24.79
C THR A 163 -22.35 -25.23 -23.82
N ASN A 164 -21.29 -25.64 -23.10
CA ASN A 164 -20.53 -24.75 -22.23
C ASN A 164 -19.81 -23.65 -23.02
N ALA A 165 -19.19 -24.01 -24.15
CA ALA A 165 -18.57 -23.06 -25.07
C ALA A 165 -19.57 -22.02 -25.60
N ARG A 166 -20.76 -22.46 -26.00
CA ARG A 166 -21.84 -21.56 -26.43
C ARG A 166 -22.26 -20.60 -25.32
N GLN A 167 -22.41 -21.06 -24.08
CA GLN A 167 -22.78 -20.17 -22.96
C GLN A 167 -21.77 -19.03 -22.77
N ILE A 168 -20.47 -19.31 -22.89
CA ILE A 168 -19.42 -18.30 -22.74
C ILE A 168 -19.35 -17.40 -23.99
N LEU A 169 -19.59 -17.97 -25.19
CA LEU A 169 -19.69 -17.21 -26.43
C LEU A 169 -20.85 -16.19 -26.40
N GLU A 170 -22.02 -16.54 -25.86
CA GLU A 170 -23.14 -15.60 -25.72
C GLU A 170 -22.76 -14.40 -24.83
N GLN A 171 -22.04 -14.63 -23.73
CA GLN A 171 -21.53 -13.54 -22.88
C GLN A 171 -20.59 -12.60 -23.67
N LEU A 172 -19.69 -13.18 -24.47
CA LEU A 172 -18.80 -12.40 -25.33
C LEU A 172 -19.58 -11.58 -26.36
N GLN A 173 -20.57 -12.18 -27.03
CA GLN A 173 -21.36 -11.53 -28.07
C GLN A 173 -22.15 -10.34 -27.52
N VAL A 174 -22.73 -10.47 -26.32
CA VAL A 174 -23.37 -9.35 -25.63
C VAL A 174 -22.37 -8.20 -25.43
N LYS A 175 -21.17 -8.49 -24.92
CA LYS A 175 -20.13 -7.46 -24.70
C LYS A 175 -19.61 -6.83 -25.99
N HIS A 176 -19.41 -7.65 -27.02
CA HIS A 176 -19.05 -7.19 -28.36
C HIS A 176 -20.09 -6.20 -28.88
N ASN A 177 -21.38 -6.56 -28.83
CA ASN A 177 -22.46 -5.75 -29.37
C ASN A 177 -22.70 -4.46 -28.57
N GLU A 178 -22.58 -4.54 -27.24
CA GLU A 178 -22.61 -3.36 -26.37
C GLU A 178 -21.56 -2.34 -26.82
N LYS A 179 -20.30 -2.78 -26.99
CA LYS A 179 -19.20 -1.89 -27.41
C LYS A 179 -19.31 -1.44 -28.87
N ALA A 180 -19.67 -2.33 -29.80
CA ALA A 180 -19.83 -1.98 -31.21
C ALA A 180 -20.91 -0.91 -31.44
N LYS A 181 -21.94 -0.86 -30.59
CA LYS A 181 -23.02 0.12 -30.68
C LYS A 181 -22.62 1.52 -30.19
N SER A 182 -21.70 1.60 -29.22
CA SER A 182 -21.34 2.87 -28.58
C SER A 182 -20.02 3.45 -29.10
N GLU A 183 -19.05 2.62 -29.48
CA GLU A 183 -17.70 3.05 -29.85
C GLU A 183 -17.64 3.67 -31.24
N LEU A 184 -17.13 4.91 -31.35
CA LEU A 184 -16.97 5.60 -32.65
C LEU A 184 -15.98 4.88 -33.58
N PHE A 185 -14.94 4.28 -33.01
CA PHE A 185 -13.88 3.57 -33.73
C PHE A 185 -13.77 2.14 -33.21
N PHE A 186 -14.89 1.41 -33.27
CA PHE A 186 -14.96 0.04 -32.78
C PHE A 186 -13.93 -0.87 -33.47
N ARG A 187 -13.26 -1.69 -32.67
CA ARG A 187 -12.33 -2.75 -33.10
C ARG A 187 -12.81 -4.07 -32.50
N PRO A 188 -13.14 -5.07 -33.32
CA PRO A 188 -13.48 -6.39 -32.81
C PRO A 188 -12.24 -7.07 -32.20
N TYR A 189 -12.47 -8.07 -31.35
CA TYR A 189 -11.38 -8.88 -30.80
C TYR A 189 -10.68 -9.67 -31.92
N PRO A 190 -9.39 -9.42 -32.22
CA PRO A 190 -8.72 -10.02 -33.37
C PRO A 190 -8.67 -11.56 -33.33
N GLY A 191 -8.64 -12.16 -32.13
CA GLY A 191 -8.57 -13.60 -31.95
C GLY A 191 -9.80 -14.38 -32.41
N LEU A 192 -10.93 -13.69 -32.66
CA LEU A 192 -12.18 -14.27 -33.15
C LEU A 192 -12.62 -13.63 -34.48
N THR A 193 -11.67 -13.42 -35.39
CA THR A 193 -11.92 -12.90 -36.73
C THR A 193 -11.35 -13.82 -37.82
N GLY A 194 -11.80 -13.65 -39.06
CA GLY A 194 -11.31 -14.42 -40.20
C GLY A 194 -11.64 -15.91 -40.07
N LEU A 195 -10.63 -16.78 -40.15
CA LEU A 195 -10.81 -18.23 -40.01
C LEU A 195 -11.25 -18.67 -38.62
N ARG A 196 -11.09 -17.82 -37.59
CA ARG A 196 -11.54 -18.06 -36.22
C ARG A 196 -12.83 -17.31 -35.88
N ASP A 197 -13.60 -16.93 -36.90
CA ASP A 197 -14.91 -16.33 -36.67
C ASP A 197 -15.79 -17.29 -35.84
N PRO A 198 -16.53 -16.80 -34.82
CA PRO A 198 -17.34 -17.65 -33.96
C PRO A 198 -18.38 -18.48 -34.73
N THR A 199 -18.93 -17.97 -35.84
CA THR A 199 -19.91 -18.71 -36.64
C THR A 199 -19.28 -19.90 -37.36
N LEU A 200 -18.03 -19.76 -37.82
CA LEU A 200 -17.25 -20.83 -38.44
C LEU A 200 -16.88 -21.89 -37.40
N LEU A 201 -16.33 -21.50 -36.25
CA LEU A 201 -15.95 -22.42 -35.17
C LEU A 201 -17.17 -23.20 -34.64
N VAL A 202 -18.31 -22.53 -34.47
CA VAL A 202 -19.57 -23.17 -34.06
C VAL A 202 -20.05 -24.17 -35.11
N SER A 203 -19.86 -23.87 -36.40
CA SER A 203 -20.25 -24.78 -37.49
C SER A 203 -19.30 -25.98 -37.61
N GLU A 204 -17.99 -25.76 -37.42
CA GLU A 204 -16.96 -26.79 -37.37
C GLU A 204 -17.23 -27.79 -36.23
N ILE A 205 -17.48 -27.30 -35.01
CA ILE A 205 -17.78 -28.17 -33.86
C ILE A 205 -19.05 -29.00 -34.10
N LYS A 206 -20.10 -28.39 -34.67
CA LYS A 206 -21.34 -29.12 -35.02
C LYS A 206 -21.07 -30.21 -36.06
N PHE A 207 -20.24 -29.93 -37.06
CA PHE A 207 -19.85 -30.91 -38.07
C PHE A 207 -19.08 -32.07 -37.44
N LEU A 208 -18.08 -31.80 -36.59
CA LEU A 208 -17.30 -32.83 -35.91
C LEU A 208 -18.17 -33.75 -35.03
N ILE A 209 -19.14 -33.18 -34.31
CA ILE A 209 -20.11 -33.96 -33.53
C ILE A 209 -20.95 -34.87 -34.46
N ALA A 210 -21.39 -34.35 -35.60
CA ALA A 210 -22.18 -35.12 -36.58
C ALA A 210 -21.34 -36.22 -37.25
N ASP A 211 -20.06 -35.97 -37.50
CA ASP A 211 -19.09 -36.92 -38.06
C ASP A 211 -18.58 -37.93 -37.02
N LYS A 212 -18.99 -37.78 -35.76
CA LYS A 212 -18.60 -38.62 -34.60
C LYS A 212 -17.14 -38.49 -34.18
N ASP A 213 -16.45 -37.45 -34.63
CA ASP A 213 -15.12 -37.07 -34.12
C ASP A 213 -15.27 -36.27 -32.81
N TYR A 214 -15.62 -36.98 -31.74
CA TYR A 214 -15.93 -36.39 -30.45
C TYR A 214 -14.71 -35.79 -29.76
N GLU A 215 -13.53 -36.41 -29.92
CA GLU A 215 -12.29 -35.93 -29.30
C GLU A 215 -11.90 -34.56 -29.87
N LEU A 216 -11.93 -34.40 -31.20
CA LEU A 216 -11.64 -33.13 -31.83
C LEU A 216 -12.72 -32.08 -31.54
N ALA A 217 -14.00 -32.48 -31.45
CA ALA A 217 -15.09 -31.59 -31.04
C ALA A 217 -14.92 -31.04 -29.61
N GLU A 218 -14.47 -31.89 -28.67
CA GLU A 218 -14.13 -31.48 -27.30
C GLU A 218 -12.96 -30.49 -27.29
N GLU A 219 -11.90 -30.76 -28.06
CA GLU A 219 -10.74 -29.88 -28.18
C GLU A 219 -11.13 -28.50 -28.75
N LYS A 220 -11.89 -28.49 -29.85
CA LYS A 220 -12.38 -27.26 -30.49
C LYS A 220 -13.33 -26.47 -29.59
N SER A 221 -14.14 -27.16 -28.78
CA SER A 221 -14.98 -26.50 -27.77
C SER A 221 -14.14 -25.80 -26.69
N LYS A 222 -13.04 -26.43 -26.23
CA LYS A 222 -12.10 -25.80 -25.28
C LYS A 222 -11.34 -24.64 -25.91
N GLU A 223 -10.93 -24.76 -27.19
CA GLU A 223 -10.33 -23.66 -27.95
C GLU A 223 -11.29 -22.45 -27.97
N LEU A 224 -12.57 -22.67 -28.30
CA LEU A 224 -13.58 -21.62 -28.33
C LEU A 224 -13.80 -20.97 -26.95
N ILE A 225 -13.86 -21.76 -25.87
CA ILE A 225 -13.95 -21.24 -24.49
C ILE A 225 -12.78 -20.29 -24.20
N ASN A 226 -11.55 -20.73 -24.46
CA ASN A 226 -10.34 -19.95 -24.19
C ASN A 226 -10.32 -18.63 -25.00
N LEU A 227 -10.67 -18.68 -26.28
CA LEU A 227 -10.79 -17.49 -27.13
C LEU A 227 -11.88 -16.54 -26.62
N CYS A 228 -13.03 -17.06 -26.16
CA CYS A 228 -14.10 -16.24 -25.62
C CYS A 228 -13.70 -15.57 -24.30
N LEU A 229 -13.00 -16.26 -23.39
CA LEU A 229 -12.51 -15.68 -22.14
C LEU A 229 -11.48 -14.57 -22.41
N GLN A 230 -10.57 -14.76 -23.37
CA GLN A 230 -9.64 -13.72 -23.81
C GLN A 230 -10.37 -12.52 -24.47
N GLY A 231 -11.40 -12.80 -25.28
CA GLY A 231 -12.24 -11.76 -25.87
C GLY A 231 -13.05 -10.96 -24.84
N LEU A 232 -13.57 -11.63 -23.80
CA LEU A 232 -14.25 -10.97 -22.68
C LEU A 232 -13.30 -10.02 -21.97
N ARG A 233 -12.06 -10.48 -21.71
CA ARG A 233 -11.01 -9.65 -21.14
C ARG A 233 -10.71 -8.43 -22.02
N TYR A 234 -10.57 -8.62 -23.32
CA TYR A 234 -10.34 -7.54 -24.29
C TYR A 234 -11.42 -6.44 -24.19
N PHE A 235 -12.71 -6.82 -24.14
CA PHE A 235 -13.80 -5.85 -24.02
C PHE A 235 -13.92 -5.22 -22.63
N GLN A 236 -13.59 -5.95 -21.55
CA GLN A 236 -13.53 -5.41 -20.20
C GLN A 236 -12.45 -4.32 -20.07
N THR A 237 -11.33 -4.47 -20.78
CA THR A 237 -10.21 -3.53 -20.77
C THR A 237 -10.20 -2.57 -21.96
N TYR A 238 -11.29 -2.49 -22.73
CA TYR A 238 -11.31 -1.76 -24.01
C TYR A 238 -10.93 -0.29 -23.87
N ASP A 239 -11.39 0.36 -22.79
CA ASP A 239 -11.16 1.79 -22.55
C ASP A 239 -9.83 2.08 -21.83
N TRP A 240 -9.05 1.05 -21.48
CA TRP A 240 -7.83 1.20 -20.69
C TRP A 240 -6.81 2.10 -21.38
N PHE A 241 -6.63 2.00 -22.69
CA PHE A 241 -5.68 2.85 -23.41
C PHE A 241 -6.06 4.32 -23.30
N PHE A 242 -7.35 4.65 -23.52
CA PHE A 242 -7.86 6.01 -23.39
C PHE A 242 -7.68 6.52 -21.96
N LEU A 243 -8.16 5.76 -20.97
CA LEU A 243 -8.06 6.14 -19.56
C LEU A 243 -6.62 6.30 -19.08
N ARG A 244 -5.75 5.32 -19.35
CA ARG A 244 -4.33 5.38 -18.97
C ARG A 244 -3.65 6.58 -19.62
N THR A 245 -3.98 6.92 -20.87
CA THR A 245 -3.44 8.11 -21.53
C THR A 245 -3.89 9.39 -20.84
N ILE A 246 -5.20 9.56 -20.62
CA ILE A 246 -5.76 10.76 -19.96
C ILE A 246 -5.19 10.93 -18.55
N ILE A 247 -5.15 9.85 -17.77
CA ILE A 247 -4.63 9.87 -16.40
C ILE A 247 -3.13 10.18 -16.40
N THR A 248 -2.34 9.58 -17.30
CA THR A 248 -0.89 9.86 -17.42
C THR A 248 -0.63 11.30 -17.81
N VAL A 249 -1.32 11.83 -18.82
CA VAL A 249 -1.23 13.24 -19.23
C VAL A 249 -1.66 14.16 -18.08
N GLY A 250 -2.64 13.73 -17.27
CA GLY A 250 -3.09 14.41 -16.06
C GLY A 250 -2.00 14.50 -15.01
N TYR A 251 -1.43 13.37 -14.58
CA TYR A 251 -0.36 13.35 -13.58
C TYR A 251 0.91 14.05 -14.06
N VAL A 252 1.33 13.84 -15.32
CA VAL A 252 2.48 14.57 -15.89
C VAL A 252 2.22 16.07 -15.92
N GLY A 253 1.01 16.48 -16.34
CA GLY A 253 0.59 17.88 -16.30
C GLY A 253 0.65 18.44 -14.88
N TRP A 254 0.11 17.73 -13.90
CA TRP A 254 0.18 18.12 -12.49
C TRP A 254 1.62 18.27 -11.97
N CYS A 255 2.51 17.31 -12.25
CA CYS A 255 3.92 17.38 -11.89
C CYS A 255 4.61 18.63 -12.47
N VAL A 256 4.40 18.88 -13.76
CA VAL A 256 4.99 20.03 -14.46
C VAL A 256 4.40 21.34 -13.93
N PHE A 257 3.11 21.38 -13.63
CA PHE A 257 2.47 22.54 -13.03
C PHE A 257 3.02 22.85 -11.64
N CYS A 258 3.16 21.85 -10.76
CA CYS A 258 3.75 22.05 -9.44
C CYS A 258 5.22 22.50 -9.53
N LEU A 259 6.01 21.91 -10.43
CA LEU A 259 7.39 22.32 -10.67
C LEU A 259 7.48 23.76 -11.20
N GLU A 260 6.64 24.12 -12.18
CA GLU A 260 6.52 25.49 -12.70
C GLU A 260 6.19 26.47 -11.57
N PHE A 261 5.20 26.14 -10.75
CA PHE A 261 4.76 26.96 -9.64
C PHE A 261 5.90 27.19 -8.64
N VAL A 262 6.65 26.14 -8.28
CA VAL A 262 7.79 26.24 -7.37
C VAL A 262 8.90 27.12 -7.95
N ILE A 263 9.24 26.92 -9.22
CA ILE A 263 10.29 27.69 -9.89
C ILE A 263 9.91 29.16 -9.95
N ARG A 264 8.69 29.47 -10.41
CA ARG A 264 8.21 30.85 -10.54
C ARG A 264 8.25 31.60 -9.21
N HIS A 265 7.74 30.99 -8.13
CA HIS A 265 7.54 31.70 -6.87
C HIS A 265 8.70 31.60 -5.88
N PHE A 266 9.61 30.62 -6.02
CA PHE A 266 10.69 30.41 -5.04
C PHE A 266 12.10 30.36 -5.63
N VAL A 267 12.25 30.17 -6.94
CA VAL A 267 13.55 30.22 -7.62
C VAL A 267 13.72 31.56 -8.33
N LEU A 268 12.72 31.97 -9.11
CA LEU A 268 12.73 33.16 -9.97
C LEU A 268 12.02 34.37 -9.34
N PHE A 269 11.70 34.35 -8.04
CA PHE A 269 10.91 35.41 -7.40
C PHE A 269 11.55 36.81 -7.46
N SER A 270 12.85 36.90 -7.70
CA SER A 270 13.61 38.15 -7.87
C SER A 270 13.74 38.59 -9.33
N HIS A 271 13.20 37.83 -10.28
CA HIS A 271 13.10 38.20 -11.69
C HIS A 271 11.65 38.54 -12.02
N GLU A 272 11.37 39.81 -12.29
CA GLU A 272 10.13 40.23 -12.93
C GLU A 272 10.10 39.71 -14.38
N GLY A 273 9.76 38.43 -14.53
CA GLY A 273 9.58 37.82 -15.84
C GLY A 273 8.39 38.46 -16.56
N ALA A 274 8.58 38.89 -17.80
CA ALA A 274 7.51 39.46 -18.62
C ALA A 274 6.37 38.44 -18.76
N SER A 275 5.19 38.76 -18.22
CA SER A 275 4.01 37.91 -18.36
C SER A 275 3.65 37.68 -19.85
N SER A 276 3.13 36.50 -20.19
CA SER A 276 2.69 36.21 -21.55
C SER A 276 1.64 37.24 -22.02
N SER A 277 1.63 37.61 -23.30
CA SER A 277 0.65 38.55 -23.82
C SER A 277 -0.79 38.06 -23.61
N ILE A 278 -1.73 38.98 -23.37
CA ILE A 278 -3.15 38.66 -23.21
C ILE A 278 -3.68 37.89 -24.42
N ARG A 279 -3.30 38.28 -25.64
CA ARG A 279 -3.69 37.59 -26.88
C ARG A 279 -3.30 36.10 -26.87
N TYR A 280 -2.07 35.79 -26.42
CA TYR A 280 -1.61 34.40 -26.34
C TYR A 280 -2.42 33.59 -25.32
N ARG A 281 -2.70 34.16 -24.14
CA ARG A 281 -3.53 33.49 -23.12
C ARG A 281 -4.93 33.16 -23.64
N ILE A 282 -5.57 34.10 -24.33
CA ILE A 282 -6.89 33.89 -24.95
C ILE A 282 -6.85 32.74 -25.97
N ILE A 283 -5.80 32.66 -26.79
CA ILE A 283 -5.64 31.56 -27.76
C ILE A 283 -5.52 30.21 -27.04
N ILE A 284 -4.70 30.13 -25.99
CA ILE A 284 -4.54 28.90 -25.20
C ILE A 284 -5.85 28.49 -24.50
N ASP A 285 -6.64 29.47 -24.03
CA ASP A 285 -7.96 29.22 -23.44
C ASP A 285 -8.96 28.71 -24.44
N PHE A 286 -8.98 29.31 -25.63
CA PHE A 286 -9.85 28.88 -26.72
C PHE A 286 -9.52 27.44 -27.14
N ILE A 287 -8.23 27.10 -27.28
CA ILE A 287 -7.79 25.74 -27.62
C ILE A 287 -8.18 24.75 -26.51
N ALA A 288 -7.99 25.11 -25.24
CA ALA A 288 -8.36 24.25 -24.12
C ALA A 288 -9.89 24.02 -24.05
N ALA A 289 -10.68 25.07 -24.25
CA ALA A 289 -12.15 24.97 -24.30
C ALA A 289 -12.62 24.12 -25.48
N LEU A 290 -12.04 24.30 -26.67
CA LEU A 290 -12.35 23.50 -27.85
C LEU A 290 -12.01 22.02 -27.63
N THR A 291 -10.84 21.73 -27.04
CA THR A 291 -10.42 20.36 -26.70
C THR A 291 -11.38 19.72 -25.70
N MET A 292 -11.77 20.47 -24.67
CA MET A 292 -12.73 20.02 -23.66
C MET A 292 -14.08 19.68 -24.27
N ILE A 293 -14.60 20.55 -25.13
CA ILE A 293 -15.87 20.32 -25.84
C ILE A 293 -15.76 19.08 -26.74
N ALA A 294 -14.70 18.98 -27.53
CA ALA A 294 -14.53 17.85 -28.46
C ALA A 294 -14.48 16.50 -27.73
N ILE A 295 -13.68 16.37 -26.67
CA ILE A 295 -13.59 15.12 -25.90
C ILE A 295 -14.87 14.87 -25.09
N SER A 296 -15.51 15.91 -24.55
CA SER A 296 -16.80 15.78 -23.86
C SER A 296 -17.90 15.28 -24.81
N CYS A 297 -17.95 15.79 -26.04
CA CYS A 297 -18.86 15.30 -27.07
C CYS A 297 -18.57 13.83 -27.41
N MET A 298 -17.30 13.43 -27.50
CA MET A 298 -16.91 12.03 -27.69
C MET A 298 -17.43 11.14 -26.55
N ILE A 299 -17.19 11.51 -25.28
CA ILE A 299 -17.67 10.79 -24.09
C ILE A 299 -19.20 10.67 -24.10
N TYR A 300 -19.90 11.76 -24.44
CA TYR A 300 -21.37 11.79 -24.52
C TYR A 300 -21.89 10.83 -25.60
N VAL A 301 -21.35 10.91 -26.82
CA VAL A 301 -21.76 10.07 -27.95
C VAL A 301 -21.47 8.59 -27.67
N GLN A 302 -20.31 8.29 -27.08
CA GLN A 302 -19.91 6.93 -26.71
C GLN A 302 -20.57 6.41 -25.43
N LYS A 303 -21.44 7.21 -24.79
CA LYS A 303 -22.16 6.84 -23.54
C LYS A 303 -21.21 6.37 -22.43
N MET A 304 -20.02 6.97 -22.37
CA MET A 304 -19.01 6.65 -21.37
C MET A 304 -19.47 7.10 -19.96
N PRO A 305 -18.95 6.49 -18.88
CA PRO A 305 -19.30 6.85 -17.52
C PRO A 305 -19.09 8.34 -17.20
N ALA A 306 -19.99 8.94 -16.42
CA ALA A 306 -19.95 10.37 -16.10
C ALA A 306 -18.66 10.82 -15.37
N MET A 307 -17.99 9.91 -14.66
CA MET A 307 -16.69 10.21 -14.04
C MET A 307 -15.60 10.59 -15.06
N TYR A 308 -15.72 10.19 -16.33
CA TYR A 308 -14.70 10.49 -17.34
C TYR A 308 -14.64 11.98 -17.67
N TYR A 309 -15.73 12.74 -17.50
CA TYR A 309 -15.71 14.20 -17.63
C TYR A 309 -14.76 14.85 -16.60
N ALA A 310 -14.73 14.33 -15.37
CA ALA A 310 -13.79 14.79 -14.36
C ALA A 310 -12.34 14.41 -14.73
N TYR A 311 -12.13 13.21 -15.28
CA TYR A 311 -10.81 12.75 -15.70
C TYR A 311 -10.20 13.57 -16.84
N ILE A 312 -11.01 14.07 -17.79
CA ILE A 312 -10.51 14.93 -18.86
C ILE A 312 -10.34 16.39 -18.44
N PHE A 313 -11.14 16.88 -17.49
CA PHE A 313 -11.02 18.24 -16.96
C PHE A 313 -9.63 18.48 -16.38
N PHE A 314 -9.15 17.52 -15.58
CA PHE A 314 -7.90 17.61 -14.85
C PHE A 314 -6.68 17.90 -15.77
N PRO A 315 -6.33 17.06 -16.76
CA PRO A 315 -5.22 17.36 -17.68
C PRO A 315 -5.43 18.65 -18.46
N ILE A 316 -6.63 18.90 -18.99
CA ILE A 316 -6.89 20.11 -19.81
C ILE A 316 -6.64 21.38 -18.98
N PHE A 317 -7.09 21.40 -17.72
CA PHE A 317 -6.86 22.51 -16.82
C PHE A 317 -5.36 22.76 -16.57
N PHE A 318 -4.59 21.73 -16.17
CA PHE A 318 -3.18 21.93 -15.86
C PHE A 318 -2.36 22.29 -17.10
N TRP A 319 -2.58 21.63 -18.23
CA TRP A 319 -1.88 21.98 -19.46
C TRP A 319 -2.22 23.38 -19.95
N ASN A 320 -3.45 23.86 -19.76
CA ASN A 320 -3.79 25.26 -20.01
C ASN A 320 -2.95 26.21 -19.12
N GLN A 321 -2.84 25.93 -17.82
CA GLN A 321 -2.05 26.76 -16.89
C GLN A 321 -0.56 26.74 -17.20
N ILE A 322 -0.01 25.57 -17.56
CA ILE A 322 1.39 25.41 -17.95
C ILE A 322 1.69 26.20 -19.21
N LEU A 323 0.86 26.04 -20.25
CA LEU A 323 1.05 26.71 -21.53
C LEU A 323 0.92 28.23 -21.42
N ARG A 324 0.03 28.75 -20.55
CA ARG A 324 -0.04 30.19 -20.23
C ARG A 324 1.26 30.72 -19.63
N ASN A 325 1.97 29.90 -18.85
CA ASN A 325 3.19 30.28 -18.14
C ASN A 325 4.46 29.66 -18.75
N TYR A 326 4.45 29.29 -20.04
CA TYR A 326 5.56 28.59 -20.71
C TYR A 326 6.92 29.31 -20.59
N ARG A 327 6.93 30.64 -20.42
CA ARG A 327 8.15 31.43 -20.23
C ARG A 327 8.93 31.02 -18.98
N THR A 328 8.23 30.70 -17.87
CA THR A 328 8.85 30.17 -16.65
C THR A 328 9.64 28.90 -16.96
N LEU A 329 9.10 28.01 -17.79
CA LEU A 329 9.78 26.77 -18.18
C LEU A 329 11.01 27.04 -19.06
N ILE A 330 10.94 28.02 -19.95
CA ILE A 330 12.10 28.46 -20.75
C ILE A 330 13.20 29.01 -19.82
N ASP A 331 12.85 29.82 -18.84
CA ASP A 331 13.82 30.37 -17.89
C ASP A 331 14.39 29.29 -16.96
N ALA A 332 13.59 28.30 -16.57
CA ALA A 332 14.06 27.10 -15.89
C ALA A 332 15.09 26.32 -16.71
N LEU A 333 14.81 26.12 -18.01
CA LEU A 333 15.75 25.47 -18.93
C LEU A 333 17.03 26.28 -19.10
N ARG A 334 16.94 27.62 -19.18
CA ARG A 334 18.13 28.48 -19.20
C ARG A 334 18.97 28.32 -17.94
N LEU A 335 18.35 28.32 -16.75
CA LEU A 335 19.04 28.06 -15.49
C LEU A 335 19.69 26.67 -15.46
N TYR A 336 19.01 25.65 -16.00
CA TYR A 336 19.54 24.30 -16.12
C TYR A 336 20.82 24.26 -16.97
N MET A 337 20.81 24.96 -18.10
CA MET A 337 21.95 25.09 -19.02
C MET A 337 23.10 25.89 -18.39
N LEU A 338 22.80 27.01 -17.72
CA LEU A 338 23.78 27.87 -17.06
C LEU A 338 24.52 27.16 -15.91
N ASN A 339 23.86 26.25 -15.20
CA ASN A 339 24.48 25.43 -14.15
C ASN A 339 25.35 24.27 -14.71
N GLY A 340 25.40 24.12 -16.03
CA GLY A 340 26.13 23.08 -16.75
C GLY A 340 25.28 21.84 -16.99
N ILE A 341 24.95 21.58 -18.26
CA ILE A 341 24.06 20.49 -18.70
C ILE A 341 24.46 19.16 -18.08
N ILE A 342 25.74 18.76 -18.21
CA ILE A 342 26.23 17.46 -17.72
C ILE A 342 26.00 17.32 -16.22
N LYS A 343 26.35 18.35 -15.44
CA LYS A 343 26.19 18.36 -13.98
C LYS A 343 24.71 18.31 -13.58
N SER A 344 23.88 19.12 -14.24
CA SER A 344 22.44 19.14 -14.01
C SER A 344 21.79 17.79 -14.39
N SER A 345 22.18 17.18 -15.50
CA SER A 345 21.69 15.87 -15.94
C SER A 345 22.09 14.75 -14.99
N ILE A 346 23.35 14.69 -14.56
CA ILE A 346 23.80 13.72 -13.54
C ILE A 346 23.00 13.89 -12.25
N THR A 347 22.75 15.13 -11.83
CA THR A 347 21.98 15.40 -10.61
C THR A 347 20.52 14.93 -10.77
N THR A 348 19.87 15.24 -11.89
CA THR A 348 18.50 14.79 -12.18
C THR A 348 18.40 13.27 -12.25
N VAL A 349 19.34 12.60 -12.93
CA VAL A 349 19.35 11.13 -13.03
C VAL A 349 19.57 10.49 -11.65
N ALA A 350 20.51 10.99 -10.86
CA ALA A 350 20.72 10.50 -9.50
C ALA A 350 19.48 10.69 -8.62
N PHE A 351 18.75 11.80 -8.81
CA PHE A 351 17.49 12.10 -8.14
C PHE A 351 16.40 11.08 -8.50
N LEU A 352 16.22 10.82 -9.80
CA LEU A 352 15.24 9.85 -10.30
C LEU A 352 15.57 8.43 -9.86
N LEU A 353 16.84 8.03 -9.90
CA LEU A 353 17.28 6.72 -9.40
C LEU A 353 17.02 6.56 -7.89
N PHE A 354 17.20 7.63 -7.11
CA PHE A 354 16.87 7.59 -5.69
C PHE A 354 15.36 7.44 -5.46
N LEU A 355 14.53 8.19 -6.20
CA LEU A 355 13.07 8.04 -6.13
C LEU A 355 12.63 6.63 -6.55
N GLU A 356 13.23 6.08 -7.60
CA GLU A 356 12.96 4.72 -8.07
C GLU A 356 13.36 3.68 -7.02
N ALA A 357 14.48 3.87 -6.33
CA ALA A 357 14.85 3.02 -5.19
C ALA A 357 13.83 3.12 -4.04
N LEU A 358 13.24 4.29 -3.80
CA LEU A 358 12.14 4.42 -2.83
C LEU A 358 10.88 3.68 -3.30
N VAL A 359 10.51 3.75 -4.59
CA VAL A 359 9.40 2.97 -5.15
C VAL A 359 9.67 1.47 -4.98
N PHE A 360 10.87 1.02 -5.35
CA PHE A 360 11.26 -0.38 -5.21
C PHE A 360 11.26 -0.87 -3.76
N SER A 361 11.44 0.03 -2.78
CA SER A 361 11.37 -0.31 -1.36
C SER A 361 10.00 -0.79 -0.86
N PHE A 362 8.92 -0.52 -1.61
CA PHE A 362 7.59 -1.09 -1.34
C PHE A 362 7.50 -2.58 -1.64
N PHE A 363 8.38 -3.09 -2.51
CA PHE A 363 8.49 -4.51 -2.80
C PHE A 363 9.58 -5.18 -1.96
N HIS A 364 10.70 -4.48 -1.76
CA HIS A 364 11.88 -4.99 -1.05
C HIS A 364 12.42 -3.97 -0.04
N ARG A 365 12.12 -4.16 1.25
CA ARG A 365 12.50 -3.24 2.34
C ARG A 365 14.02 -3.12 2.50
N GLU A 366 14.78 -4.14 2.08
CA GLU A 366 16.25 -4.21 2.11
C GLU A 366 16.90 -3.07 1.32
N VAL A 367 16.20 -2.53 0.32
CA VAL A 367 16.65 -1.37 -0.47
C VAL A 367 16.90 -0.16 0.42
N LEU A 368 16.10 0.04 1.47
CA LEU A 368 16.31 1.13 2.44
C LEU A 368 17.61 0.94 3.23
N THR A 369 18.05 -0.29 3.48
CA THR A 369 19.37 -0.55 4.08
C THR A 369 20.48 -0.09 3.13
N GLY A 370 20.37 -0.43 1.84
CA GLY A 370 21.31 0.05 0.81
C GLY A 370 21.39 1.59 0.79
N LEU A 371 20.24 2.26 0.82
CA LEU A 371 20.17 3.72 0.90
C LEU A 371 20.79 4.28 2.20
N PHE A 372 20.56 3.64 3.34
CA PHE A 372 21.22 4.03 4.61
C PHE A 372 22.74 3.92 4.54
N PHE A 373 23.29 2.88 3.90
CA PHE A 373 24.74 2.77 3.70
C PHE A 373 25.29 3.86 2.79
N LEU A 374 24.59 4.20 1.70
CA LEU A 374 24.96 5.34 0.86
C LEU A 374 24.94 6.66 1.64
N LEU A 375 23.94 6.86 2.51
CA LEU A 375 23.84 8.04 3.38
C LEU A 375 24.87 8.06 4.51
N ALA A 376 25.28 6.89 5.01
CA ALA A 376 26.39 6.77 5.96
C ALA A 376 27.74 7.11 5.30
N TYR A 377 27.88 6.87 3.99
CA TYR A 377 29.05 7.28 3.23
C TYR A 377 29.03 8.75 2.80
N TRP A 378 27.85 9.39 2.75
CA TRP A 378 27.69 10.78 2.32
C TRP A 378 28.67 11.79 2.97
N PRO A 379 28.99 11.73 4.28
CA PRO A 379 29.99 12.60 4.88
C PRO A 379 31.36 12.60 4.23
N TRP A 380 31.79 11.49 3.65
CA TRP A 380 33.12 11.31 3.07
C TRP A 380 33.30 12.03 1.73
N ILE A 381 32.19 12.31 1.04
CA ILE A 381 32.18 13.07 -0.23
C ILE A 381 31.92 14.57 -0.02
N MET A 382 31.76 15.01 1.23
CA MET A 382 31.57 16.43 1.56
C MET A 382 32.88 17.22 1.42
N PRO A 383 32.82 18.56 1.24
CA PRO A 383 34.01 19.40 1.23
C PRO A 383 34.85 19.23 2.50
N LYS A 384 36.19 19.13 2.37
CA LYS A 384 37.13 18.87 3.48
C LYS A 384 37.00 19.84 4.67
N HIS A 385 36.58 21.08 4.44
CA HIS A 385 36.33 22.06 5.51
C HIS A 385 35.14 21.65 6.40
N ALA A 386 34.04 21.17 5.80
CA ALA A 386 32.86 20.72 6.52
C ALA A 386 33.17 19.46 7.37
N LEU A 387 34.03 18.56 6.86
CA LEU A 387 34.52 17.39 7.58
C LEU A 387 35.34 17.76 8.82
N LYS A 388 36.29 18.70 8.70
CA LYS A 388 37.17 19.08 9.81
C LYS A 388 36.41 19.78 10.93
N GLU A 389 35.47 20.67 10.59
CA GLU A 389 34.70 21.43 11.58
C GLU A 389 33.64 20.58 12.31
N ASN A 390 33.09 19.55 11.66
CA ASN A 390 31.94 18.78 12.17
C ASN A 390 32.21 17.27 12.29
N SER A 391 33.47 16.84 12.41
CA SER A 391 33.88 15.43 12.39
C SER A 391 33.09 14.53 13.36
N ALA A 392 32.88 14.97 14.60
CA ALA A 392 32.11 14.21 15.59
C ALA A 392 30.64 14.02 15.16
N LEU A 393 30.00 15.07 14.65
CA LEU A 393 28.61 15.03 14.18
C LEU A 393 28.45 14.07 12.99
N LEU A 394 29.36 14.15 12.03
CA LEU A 394 29.35 13.33 10.82
C LEU A 394 29.60 11.84 11.12
N LYS A 395 30.48 11.53 12.09
CA LYS A 395 30.66 10.16 12.59
C LYS A 395 29.41 9.65 13.29
N SER A 396 28.81 10.45 14.17
CA SER A 396 27.55 10.09 14.84
C SER A 396 26.42 9.86 13.84
N TRP A 397 26.32 10.68 12.79
CA TRP A 397 25.37 10.49 11.69
C TRP A 397 25.57 9.13 10.99
N SER A 398 26.81 8.80 10.62
CA SER A 398 27.13 7.55 9.93
C SER A 398 26.76 6.32 10.78
N VAL A 399 27.09 6.36 12.07
CA VAL A 399 26.73 5.30 13.03
C VAL A 399 25.21 5.17 13.18
N ALA A 400 24.50 6.29 13.28
CA ALA A 400 23.05 6.30 13.42
C ALA A 400 22.33 5.77 12.17
N CYS A 401 22.83 6.07 10.97
CA CYS A 401 22.34 5.48 9.72
C CYS A 401 22.50 3.96 9.69
N ILE A 402 23.69 3.45 10.03
CA ILE A 402 23.96 2.00 10.06
C ILE A 402 23.05 1.32 11.09
N PHE A 403 22.95 1.87 12.30
CA PHE A 403 22.10 1.29 13.34
C PHE A 403 20.61 1.31 12.96
N THR A 404 20.12 2.41 12.38
CA THR A 404 18.72 2.50 11.93
C THR A 404 18.41 1.56 10.77
N SER A 405 19.40 1.26 9.92
CA SER A 405 19.22 0.34 8.78
C SER A 405 18.81 -1.08 9.20
N ILE A 406 19.26 -1.54 10.38
CA ILE A 406 18.96 -2.88 10.92
C ILE A 406 17.45 -3.12 10.96
N PHE A 407 16.67 -2.11 11.37
CA PHE A 407 15.21 -2.23 11.50
C PHE A 407 14.48 -2.41 10.16
N THR A 408 15.11 -2.06 9.04
CA THR A 408 14.55 -2.30 7.71
C THR A 408 14.70 -3.75 7.26
N LEU A 409 15.61 -4.51 7.88
CA LEU A 409 15.83 -5.94 7.66
C LEU A 409 15.05 -6.83 8.65
N LEU A 410 14.56 -6.26 9.75
CA LEU A 410 13.79 -7.02 10.75
C LEU A 410 12.42 -7.42 10.20
N PRO A 411 11.93 -8.63 10.53
CA PRO A 411 10.66 -9.12 10.03
C PRO A 411 9.52 -8.21 10.49
N VAL A 412 8.59 -7.93 9.59
CA VAL A 412 7.35 -7.20 9.90
C VAL A 412 6.55 -7.97 10.94
N GLU A 413 6.47 -9.28 10.73
CA GLU A 413 5.74 -10.24 11.53
C GLU A 413 6.63 -10.71 12.67
N LYS A 414 6.40 -10.14 13.84
CA LYS A 414 7.18 -10.38 15.05
C LYS A 414 6.26 -10.89 16.15
N GLY A 415 6.74 -11.88 16.89
CA GLY A 415 6.09 -12.30 18.14
C GLY A 415 6.25 -11.25 19.23
N GLU A 416 5.46 -11.38 20.29
CA GLU A 416 5.62 -10.55 21.48
C GLU A 416 6.98 -10.83 22.14
N ASN A 417 7.80 -9.77 22.29
CA ASN A 417 9.04 -9.79 23.04
C ASN A 417 9.17 -8.52 23.89
N ILE A 418 8.67 -8.60 25.13
CA ILE A 418 8.62 -7.47 26.06
C ILE A 418 10.01 -6.99 26.50
N ASN A 419 11.02 -7.86 26.46
CA ASN A 419 12.39 -7.47 26.78
C ASN A 419 12.92 -6.43 25.79
N GLU A 420 12.55 -6.54 24.50
CA GLU A 420 12.91 -5.56 23.47
C GLU A 420 12.22 -4.22 23.69
N VAL A 421 10.95 -4.24 24.13
CA VAL A 421 10.21 -3.02 24.47
C VAL A 421 10.88 -2.31 25.65
N ILE A 422 11.21 -3.05 26.71
CA ILE A 422 11.89 -2.50 27.90
C ILE A 422 13.29 -1.98 27.53
N ALA A 423 14.05 -2.71 26.71
CA ALA A 423 15.34 -2.28 26.21
C ALA A 423 15.23 -0.97 25.42
N GLY A 424 14.20 -0.83 24.58
CA GLY A 424 13.87 0.41 23.88
C GLY A 424 13.58 1.58 24.83
N GLY A 425 12.81 1.34 25.89
CA GLY A 425 12.50 2.35 26.90
C GLY A 425 13.75 2.81 27.66
N MET A 426 14.59 1.86 28.08
CA MET A 426 15.86 2.15 28.76
C MET A 426 16.82 2.94 27.86
N LEU A 427 16.96 2.54 26.59
CA LEU A 427 17.78 3.26 25.62
C LEU A 427 17.26 4.68 25.39
N CYS A 428 15.94 4.86 25.28
CA CYS A 428 15.30 6.17 25.18
C CYS A 428 15.69 7.07 26.36
N ILE A 429 15.57 6.56 27.59
CA ILE A 429 15.88 7.31 28.81
C ILE A 429 17.35 7.73 28.87
N ILE A 430 18.27 6.79 28.58
CA ILE A 430 19.71 7.05 28.62
C ILE A 430 20.09 8.13 27.61
N LEU A 431 19.68 7.97 26.35
CA LEU A 431 20.02 8.91 25.27
C LEU A 431 19.39 10.28 25.49
N ALA A 432 18.10 10.33 25.84
CA ALA A 432 17.41 11.59 26.08
C ALA A 432 17.98 12.36 27.27
N ASN A 433 18.34 11.66 28.36
CA ASN A 433 18.99 12.29 29.51
C ASN A 433 20.40 12.81 29.16
N TRP A 434 21.16 12.08 28.34
CA TRP A 434 22.46 12.54 27.83
C TRP A 434 22.33 13.80 26.97
N VAL A 435 21.39 13.82 26.02
CA VAL A 435 21.12 15.00 25.18
C VAL A 435 20.69 16.19 26.05
N ARG A 436 19.77 15.97 26.99
CA ARG A 436 19.30 16.99 27.93
C ARG A 436 20.45 17.58 28.76
N GLN A 437 21.33 16.74 29.32
CA GLN A 437 22.47 17.20 30.09
C GLN A 437 23.45 18.03 29.23
N LYS A 438 23.70 17.59 27.98
CA LYS A 438 24.51 18.34 27.03
C LYS A 438 23.91 19.70 26.69
N LEU A 439 22.60 19.77 26.40
CA LEU A 439 21.91 21.02 26.11
C LEU A 439 21.88 21.96 27.32
N ARG A 440 21.71 21.42 28.53
CA ARG A 440 21.76 22.17 29.78
C ARG A 440 23.15 22.75 30.04
N ASN A 441 24.22 21.97 29.85
CA ASN A 441 25.60 22.42 30.02
C ASN A 441 25.96 23.54 29.02
N LEU A 442 25.38 23.50 27.82
CA LEU A 442 25.51 24.55 26.81
C LEU A 442 24.58 25.75 27.04
N LYS A 443 23.82 25.78 28.15
CA LYS A 443 22.81 26.81 28.47
C LYS A 443 21.78 27.05 27.36
N ARG A 444 21.47 26.00 26.58
CA ARG A 444 20.51 26.06 25.45
C ARG A 444 19.06 25.81 25.86
N THR A 445 18.83 25.17 27.01
CA THR A 445 17.48 24.83 27.48
C THR A 445 17.07 25.63 28.70
N SER A 446 15.80 26.06 28.77
CA SER A 446 15.23 26.73 29.93
C SER A 446 14.97 25.76 31.10
N LYS A 447 14.69 26.30 32.30
CA LYS A 447 14.32 25.48 33.48
C LYS A 447 13.02 24.71 33.22
N ILE A 448 12.03 25.36 32.60
CA ILE A 448 10.73 24.76 32.25
C ILE A 448 10.91 23.57 31.31
N GLN A 449 11.70 23.73 30.24
CA GLN A 449 12.01 22.64 29.31
C GLN A 449 12.65 21.44 30.02
N ASN A 450 13.60 21.69 30.92
CA ASN A 450 14.22 20.61 31.68
C ASN A 450 13.22 19.87 32.57
N THR A 451 12.33 20.59 33.26
CA THR A 451 11.26 19.98 34.08
C THR A 451 10.33 19.12 33.25
N ILE A 452 9.90 19.62 32.08
CA ILE A 452 9.04 18.88 31.15
C ILE A 452 9.72 17.59 30.69
N ILE A 453 10.99 17.67 30.26
CA ILE A 453 11.76 16.50 29.82
C ILE A 453 11.87 15.48 30.95
N TYR A 454 12.18 15.91 32.19
CA TYR A 454 12.23 14.99 33.34
C TYR A 454 10.90 14.29 33.62
N ALA A 455 9.77 15.01 33.53
CA ALA A 455 8.45 14.42 33.70
C ALA A 455 8.15 13.38 32.61
N GLN A 456 8.49 13.66 31.35
CA GLN A 456 8.31 12.70 30.24
C GLN A 456 9.19 11.45 30.41
N LEU A 457 10.42 11.59 30.90
CA LEU A 457 11.28 10.44 31.22
C LEU A 457 10.65 9.54 32.29
N LEU A 458 10.03 10.11 33.32
CA LEU A 458 9.29 9.35 34.33
C LEU A 458 8.09 8.62 33.73
N LEU A 459 7.34 9.27 32.83
CA LEU A 459 6.21 8.63 32.14
C LEU A 459 6.64 7.42 31.31
N ILE A 460 7.81 7.47 30.65
CA ILE A 460 8.35 6.30 29.91
C ILE A 460 8.64 5.13 30.87
N ILE A 461 9.19 5.40 32.05
CA ILE A 461 9.43 4.37 33.08
C ILE A 461 8.11 3.72 33.47
N VAL A 462 7.09 4.52 33.80
CA VAL A 462 5.76 4.01 34.18
C VAL A 462 5.13 3.22 33.02
N SER A 463 5.25 3.69 31.78
CA SER A 463 4.77 2.94 30.61
C SER A 463 5.45 1.58 30.45
N CYS A 464 6.76 1.48 30.64
CA CYS A 464 7.48 0.20 30.57
C CYS A 464 6.99 -0.78 31.66
N VAL A 465 6.77 -0.27 32.87
CA VAL A 465 6.21 -1.04 33.99
C VAL A 465 4.80 -1.55 33.65
N LEU A 466 3.93 -0.69 33.12
CA LEU A 466 2.58 -1.06 32.71
C LEU A 466 2.56 -2.11 31.59
N VAL A 467 3.46 -1.97 30.60
CA VAL A 467 3.61 -2.98 29.55
C VAL A 467 3.97 -4.32 30.18
N TYR A 468 5.01 -4.38 31.02
CA TYR A 468 5.44 -5.63 31.65
C TYR A 468 4.32 -6.32 32.44
N TYR A 469 3.71 -5.62 33.40
CA TYR A 469 2.67 -6.20 34.26
C TYR A 469 1.42 -6.61 33.48
N THR A 470 1.01 -5.82 32.48
CA THR A 470 -0.17 -6.16 31.67
C THR A 470 0.08 -7.39 30.82
N SER A 471 1.28 -7.51 30.22
CA SER A 471 1.66 -8.71 29.45
C SER A 471 1.64 -9.97 30.32
N VAL A 472 2.25 -9.90 31.50
CA VAL A 472 2.31 -11.03 32.45
C VAL A 472 0.90 -11.47 32.89
N SER A 473 0.00 -10.52 33.18
CA SER A 473 -1.40 -10.81 33.55
C SER A 473 -2.14 -11.54 32.43
N LEU A 474 -1.97 -11.09 31.18
CA LEU A 474 -2.60 -11.71 30.01
C LEU A 474 -2.04 -13.11 29.73
N GLN A 475 -0.72 -13.30 29.85
CA GLN A 475 -0.08 -14.61 29.71
C GLN A 475 -0.56 -15.61 30.77
N LYS A 476 -0.85 -15.14 32.00
CA LYS A 476 -1.45 -15.93 33.07
C LYS A 476 -2.96 -16.15 32.95
N ARG A 477 -3.61 -15.57 31.92
CA ARG A 477 -5.07 -15.59 31.73
C ARG A 477 -5.86 -14.93 32.87
N GLU A 478 -5.24 -14.00 33.60
CA GLU A 478 -5.89 -13.21 34.66
C GLU A 478 -6.71 -12.03 34.09
N GLY A 479 -6.60 -11.79 32.77
CA GLY A 479 -7.29 -10.71 32.06
C GLY A 479 -6.53 -9.40 32.09
N LEU A 480 -7.17 -8.32 31.61
CA LEU A 480 -6.61 -6.96 31.60
C LEU A 480 -6.85 -6.27 32.95
N PRO A 481 -5.80 -5.92 33.74
CA PRO A 481 -6.00 -5.26 35.02
C PRO A 481 -6.60 -3.86 34.84
N LYS A 482 -7.72 -3.58 35.51
CA LYS A 482 -8.46 -2.30 35.37
C LYS A 482 -7.63 -1.06 35.73
N LEU A 483 -6.76 -1.18 36.74
CA LEU A 483 -5.86 -0.08 37.14
C LEU A 483 -4.82 0.21 36.05
N ASN A 484 -4.23 -0.83 35.45
CA ASN A 484 -3.28 -0.68 34.36
C ASN A 484 -3.94 -0.08 33.12
N GLN A 485 -5.17 -0.51 32.82
CA GLN A 485 -5.98 0.03 31.73
C GLN A 485 -6.25 1.53 31.93
N ALA A 486 -6.72 1.94 33.11
CA ALA A 486 -6.95 3.35 33.43
C ALA A 486 -5.66 4.17 33.34
N ALA A 487 -4.56 3.68 33.92
CA ALA A 487 -3.27 4.35 33.88
C ALA A 487 -2.75 4.51 32.44
N SER A 488 -2.91 3.49 31.58
CA SER A 488 -2.50 3.55 30.18
C SER A 488 -3.25 4.64 29.41
N TRP A 489 -4.57 4.73 29.59
CA TRP A 489 -5.40 5.80 29.01
C TRP A 489 -4.99 7.19 29.50
N THR A 490 -4.75 7.33 30.81
CA THR A 490 -4.31 8.59 31.41
C THR A 490 -2.96 9.04 30.85
N ILE A 491 -1.98 8.15 30.74
CA ILE A 491 -0.64 8.48 30.23
C ILE A 491 -0.71 8.96 28.78
N ILE A 492 -1.46 8.28 27.91
CA ILE A 492 -1.59 8.72 26.52
C ILE A 492 -2.26 10.07 26.41
N ALA A 493 -3.33 10.31 27.17
CA ALA A 493 -4.07 11.57 27.16
C ALA A 493 -3.15 12.74 27.52
N PHE A 494 -2.37 12.62 28.60
CA PHE A 494 -1.47 13.71 29.01
C PHE A 494 -0.23 13.83 28.12
N SER A 495 0.43 12.71 27.81
CA SER A 495 1.71 12.73 27.09
C SER A 495 1.56 13.21 25.64
N SER A 496 0.51 12.76 24.95
CA SER A 496 0.30 13.09 23.53
C SER A 496 -0.24 14.51 23.31
N ILE A 497 -0.94 15.09 24.30
CA ILE A 497 -1.50 16.46 24.22
C ILE A 497 -0.44 17.51 24.57
N LEU A 498 0.52 17.17 25.43
CA LEU A 498 1.57 18.07 25.91
C LEU A 498 2.28 18.90 24.83
N PRO A 499 2.73 18.36 23.67
CA PRO A 499 3.42 19.16 22.67
C PRO A 499 2.49 20.14 21.94
N PHE A 500 1.17 19.98 22.02
CA PHE A 500 0.20 20.94 21.46
C PHE A 500 -0.10 22.08 22.43
N VAL A 501 -0.08 21.80 23.74
CA VAL A 501 -0.35 22.78 24.81
C VAL A 501 0.88 23.63 25.10
N TYR A 502 2.01 22.99 25.39
CA TYR A 502 3.27 23.71 25.53
C TYR A 502 3.76 24.03 24.12
N ARG A 503 3.74 25.29 23.70
CA ARG A 503 4.18 25.74 22.35
C ARG A 503 5.61 26.31 22.29
N GLY A 504 6.32 26.29 23.42
CA GLY A 504 7.65 26.89 23.56
C GLY A 504 7.62 28.42 23.51
N GLU A 505 8.59 29.04 24.16
CA GLU A 505 8.84 30.49 24.03
C GLU A 505 9.64 30.77 22.73
N THR A 506 9.57 31.99 22.22
CA THR A 506 10.36 32.42 21.04
C THR A 506 11.88 32.33 21.27
N SER A 507 12.30 32.34 22.54
CA SER A 507 13.68 32.24 23.01
C SER A 507 14.18 30.78 23.17
N ASP A 508 13.28 29.80 23.13
CA ASP A 508 13.61 28.41 23.38
C ASP A 508 14.49 27.82 22.25
N ASP A 509 15.39 26.89 22.62
CA ASP A 509 16.20 26.20 21.62
C ASP A 509 15.44 25.11 20.88
N TYR A 510 15.58 25.10 19.55
CA TYR A 510 14.89 24.17 18.65
C TYR A 510 15.22 22.69 18.93
N LEU A 511 16.43 22.33 19.39
CA LEU A 511 16.73 20.94 19.76
C LEU A 511 16.04 20.54 21.06
N GLY A 512 15.95 21.46 22.03
CA GLY A 512 15.20 21.25 23.26
C GLY A 512 13.73 20.98 22.96
N ARG A 513 13.15 21.75 22.04
CA ARG A 513 11.77 21.54 21.58
C ARG A 513 11.58 20.20 20.88
N LEU A 514 12.43 19.86 19.92
CA LEU A 514 12.34 18.60 19.20
C LEU A 514 12.47 17.40 20.14
N LEU A 515 13.34 17.48 21.15
CA LEU A 515 13.46 16.45 22.18
C LEU A 515 12.16 16.28 22.97
N ILE A 516 11.50 17.39 23.36
CA ILE A 516 10.19 17.34 24.04
C ILE A 516 9.12 16.69 23.15
N ILE A 517 9.11 16.98 21.85
CA ILE A 517 8.18 16.34 20.89
C ILE A 517 8.46 14.83 20.79
N CYS A 518 9.74 14.43 20.64
CA CYS A 518 10.10 13.01 20.57
C CYS A 518 9.68 12.25 21.85
N LEU A 519 9.91 12.86 23.02
CA LEU A 519 9.57 12.25 24.31
C LEU A 519 8.08 12.27 24.62
N ALA A 520 7.30 13.21 24.05
CA ALA A 520 5.84 13.25 24.21
C ALA A 520 5.17 12.01 23.61
N PHE A 521 5.67 11.52 22.49
CA PHE A 521 5.11 10.33 21.84
C PHE A 521 5.75 9.01 22.29
N ALA A 522 6.87 9.05 23.04
CA ALA A 522 7.54 7.84 23.51
C ALA A 522 6.67 6.96 24.44
N PRO A 523 5.89 7.52 25.42
CA PRO A 523 4.96 6.71 26.23
C PRO A 523 3.88 6.02 25.41
N LEU A 524 3.28 6.72 24.44
CA LEU A 524 2.29 6.16 23.52
C LEU A 524 2.90 5.03 22.69
N MET A 525 4.08 5.26 22.11
CA MET A 525 4.81 4.24 21.35
C MET A 525 5.12 3.02 22.23
N THR A 526 5.54 3.24 23.48
CA THR A 526 5.86 2.18 24.44
C THR A 526 4.64 1.30 24.72
N LEU A 527 3.51 1.92 25.06
CA LEU A 527 2.28 1.19 25.44
C LEU A 527 1.66 0.40 24.27
N LEU A 528 1.91 0.82 23.03
CA LEU A 528 1.43 0.16 21.82
C LEU A 528 2.46 -0.78 21.18
N SER A 529 3.66 -0.90 21.74
CA SER A 529 4.73 -1.77 21.21
C SER A 529 4.69 -3.17 21.80
N ILE A 530 4.96 -4.17 20.96
CA ILE A 530 5.05 -5.59 21.39
C ILE A 530 6.47 -6.17 21.29
N SER A 531 7.38 -5.50 20.58
CA SER A 531 8.75 -5.98 20.29
C SER A 531 9.66 -4.76 20.00
N TYR A 532 10.59 -4.83 19.04
CA TYR A 532 11.66 -3.86 18.74
C TYR A 532 11.20 -2.44 18.31
N GLU A 533 9.91 -2.15 18.28
CA GLU A 533 9.34 -0.94 17.67
C GLU A 533 9.75 0.34 18.41
N LEU A 534 9.88 0.25 19.74
CA LEU A 534 10.39 1.37 20.53
C LEU A 534 11.90 1.60 20.29
N LEU A 535 12.68 0.54 20.08
CA LEU A 535 14.09 0.65 19.67
C LEU A 535 14.21 1.34 18.31
N PHE A 536 13.37 0.95 17.36
CA PHE A 536 13.27 1.62 16.06
C PHE A 536 12.94 3.11 16.24
N TYR A 537 11.92 3.45 17.03
CA TYR A 537 11.51 4.83 17.25
C TYR A 537 12.65 5.70 17.82
N VAL A 538 13.39 5.18 18.80
CA VAL A 538 14.55 5.89 19.39
C VAL A 538 15.67 6.09 18.37
N SER A 539 15.98 5.05 17.59
CA SER A 539 16.99 5.09 16.53
C SER A 539 16.60 6.09 15.43
N PHE A 540 15.34 6.05 15.00
CA PHE A 540 14.77 6.94 14.00
C PHE A 540 14.84 8.41 14.46
N CYS A 541 14.34 8.71 15.66
CA CYS A 541 14.42 10.07 16.22
C CYS A 541 15.86 10.57 16.26
N THR A 542 16.79 9.74 16.75
CA THR A 542 18.21 10.11 16.83
C THR A 542 18.78 10.44 15.45
N THR A 543 18.49 9.61 14.45
CA THR A 543 18.97 9.80 13.08
C THR A 543 18.39 11.06 12.44
N VAL A 544 17.08 11.31 12.60
CA VAL A 544 16.43 12.51 12.08
C VAL A 544 16.97 13.80 12.72
N LEU A 545 17.23 13.79 14.03
CA LEU A 545 17.84 14.94 14.71
C LEU A 545 19.29 15.19 14.25
N LEU A 546 20.06 14.12 14.01
CA LEU A 546 21.41 14.23 13.46
C LEU A 546 21.39 14.75 12.01
N TRP A 547 20.46 14.30 11.17
CA TRP A 547 20.24 14.82 9.82
C TRP A 547 20.03 16.34 9.84
N LEU A 548 19.14 16.81 10.72
CA LEU A 548 18.84 18.23 10.88
C LEU A 548 20.10 19.04 11.25
N GLU A 549 20.92 18.55 12.18
CA GLU A 549 22.16 19.23 12.55
C GLU A 549 23.20 19.22 11.42
N VAL A 550 23.32 18.11 10.69
CA VAL A 550 24.20 18.01 9.50
C VAL A 550 23.79 19.04 8.46
N GLU A 551 22.50 19.12 8.11
CA GLU A 551 22.00 20.11 7.17
C GLU A 551 22.29 21.54 7.65
N ARG A 552 22.02 21.85 8.92
CA ARG A 552 22.29 23.21 9.44
C ARG A 552 23.76 23.58 9.42
N SER A 553 24.66 22.62 9.65
CA SER A 553 26.10 22.86 9.59
C SER A 553 26.57 23.28 8.20
N LEU A 554 25.96 22.73 7.14
CA LEU A 554 26.34 22.99 5.75
C LEU A 554 25.99 24.40 5.27
N TYR A 555 24.95 24.99 5.83
CA TYR A 555 24.46 26.30 5.44
C TYR A 555 24.89 27.43 6.40
N LYS A 556 25.64 27.11 7.46
CA LYS A 556 26.08 28.08 8.49
C LYS A 556 26.82 29.29 7.91
N ASN A 557 27.64 29.08 6.88
CA ASN A 557 28.50 30.11 6.25
C ASN A 557 27.84 30.82 5.05
N LYS A 558 26.62 30.44 4.65
CA LYS A 558 25.89 31.03 3.50
C LYS A 558 24.76 31.99 3.92
N ARG A 559 24.63 32.30 5.21
CA ARG A 559 23.54 33.10 5.78
C ARG A 559 23.78 34.60 5.68
N ASN A 560 23.45 35.20 4.54
CA ASN A 560 23.60 36.65 4.30
C ASN A 560 22.26 37.43 4.15
N SER A 561 21.11 36.76 3.93
CA SER A 561 19.81 37.42 3.71
C SER A 561 18.73 36.94 4.70
N ILE A 562 17.64 37.72 4.83
CA ILE A 562 16.47 37.39 5.67
C ILE A 562 15.66 36.23 5.06
N VAL A 563 15.61 36.17 3.72
CA VAL A 563 15.02 35.09 2.92
C VAL A 563 15.92 34.88 1.69
N ARG A 564 16.18 33.63 1.28
CA ARG A 564 16.92 33.30 0.06
C ARG A 564 16.08 32.49 -0.93
N ALA A 565 16.49 32.50 -2.20
CA ALA A 565 15.93 31.64 -3.23
C ALA A 565 16.23 30.16 -3.00
N LEU A 566 15.38 29.32 -3.59
CA LEU A 566 15.56 27.88 -3.63
C LEU A 566 16.67 27.53 -4.64
N ASN A 567 17.56 26.64 -4.23
CA ASN A 567 18.68 26.16 -5.03
C ASN A 567 18.54 24.66 -5.28
N ALA A 568 19.18 24.13 -6.32
CA ALA A 568 19.17 22.69 -6.60
C ALA A 568 19.67 21.82 -5.43
N SER A 569 20.60 22.35 -4.60
CA SER A 569 21.09 21.64 -3.41
C SER A 569 20.04 21.44 -2.33
N ASP A 570 18.96 22.23 -2.33
CA ASP A 570 17.86 22.12 -1.37
C ASP A 570 16.96 20.93 -1.68
N GLY A 571 16.97 20.44 -2.93
CA GLY A 571 16.29 19.21 -3.32
C GLY A 571 16.74 17.99 -2.52
N ARG A 572 17.98 17.99 -1.99
CA ARG A 572 18.46 16.96 -1.06
C ARG A 572 17.59 16.89 0.20
N CYS A 573 17.21 18.02 0.79
CA CYS A 573 16.38 18.04 1.98
C CYS A 573 15.00 17.42 1.71
N ALA A 574 14.44 17.67 0.52
CA ALA A 574 13.17 17.08 0.10
C ALA A 574 13.27 15.56 -0.10
N ILE A 575 14.33 15.07 -0.76
CA ILE A 575 14.59 13.62 -0.88
C ILE A 575 14.77 12.98 0.49
N MET A 576 15.61 13.58 1.34
CA MET A 576 15.90 13.01 2.66
C MET A 576 14.63 12.93 3.50
N PHE A 577 13.76 13.93 3.40
CA PHE A 577 12.44 13.88 4.00
C PHE A 577 11.61 12.72 3.47
N LEU A 578 11.50 12.54 2.14
CA LEU A 578 10.79 11.41 1.54
C LEU A 578 11.38 10.06 1.94
N PHE A 579 12.70 9.95 1.99
CA PHE A 579 13.39 8.77 2.49
C PHE A 579 12.99 8.46 3.93
N PHE A 580 13.02 9.44 4.83
CA PHE A 580 12.61 9.23 6.23
C PHE A 580 11.11 8.96 6.39
N VAL A 581 10.26 9.51 5.52
CA VAL A 581 8.84 9.16 5.43
C VAL A 581 8.68 7.68 5.07
N ASN A 582 9.43 7.17 4.10
CA ASN A 582 9.43 5.74 3.76
C ASN A 582 9.98 4.88 4.91
N VAL A 583 11.08 5.28 5.55
CA VAL A 583 11.62 4.57 6.72
C VAL A 583 10.62 4.56 7.88
N ALA A 584 9.94 5.67 8.15
CA ALA A 584 8.87 5.76 9.14
C ALA A 584 7.72 4.79 8.82
N PHE A 585 7.33 4.74 7.55
CA PHE A 585 6.29 3.85 7.04
C PHE A 585 6.64 2.37 7.25
N PHE A 586 7.85 1.94 6.87
CA PHE A 586 8.25 0.52 6.93
C PHE A 586 8.88 0.08 8.27
N GLY A 587 9.28 1.01 9.13
CA GLY A 587 10.04 0.70 10.33
C GLY A 587 9.21 0.27 11.55
N THR A 588 7.92 0.59 11.58
CA THR A 588 7.01 0.17 12.67
C THR A 588 6.18 -1.07 12.34
N GLY A 589 6.06 -1.44 11.06
CA GLY A 589 5.28 -2.58 10.56
C GLY A 589 4.97 -2.43 9.07
N ASN A 590 4.21 -3.36 8.46
CA ASN A 590 3.74 -3.22 7.08
C ASN A 590 2.40 -2.49 7.08
N VAL A 591 2.46 -1.16 7.02
CA VAL A 591 1.28 -0.29 7.03
C VAL A 591 0.38 -0.51 5.81
N ALA A 592 0.88 -1.12 4.73
CA ALA A 592 0.07 -1.49 3.57
C ALA A 592 -0.95 -2.60 3.87
N SER A 593 -0.83 -3.29 5.00
CA SER A 593 -1.79 -4.29 5.46
C SER A 593 -2.10 -4.06 6.94
N LEU A 594 -3.16 -3.31 7.25
CA LEU A 594 -3.62 -3.11 8.64
C LEU A 594 -3.92 -4.46 9.34
N SER A 595 -4.26 -5.51 8.58
CA SER A 595 -4.45 -6.87 9.07
C SER A 595 -3.14 -7.56 9.50
N SER A 596 -1.97 -7.01 9.16
CA SER A 596 -0.67 -7.53 9.61
C SER A 596 -0.30 -7.10 11.04
N PHE A 597 -1.01 -6.13 11.63
CA PHE A 597 -0.76 -5.72 13.01
C PHE A 597 -1.39 -6.71 13.99
N SER A 598 -0.57 -7.22 14.93
CA SER A 598 -1.05 -8.06 16.02
C SER A 598 -1.99 -7.25 16.94
N LEU A 599 -3.16 -7.82 17.24
CA LEU A 599 -4.13 -7.30 18.21
C LEU A 599 -3.51 -7.14 19.61
N GLU A 600 -2.42 -7.83 19.92
CA GLU A 600 -1.69 -7.70 21.18
C GLU A 600 -1.18 -6.27 21.41
N SER A 601 -0.92 -5.52 20.33
CA SER A 601 -0.48 -4.12 20.40
C SER A 601 -1.48 -3.21 21.14
N VAL A 602 -2.77 -3.55 21.14
CA VAL A 602 -3.83 -2.73 21.74
C VAL A 602 -4.36 -3.30 23.05
N TYR A 603 -3.91 -4.48 23.47
CA TYR A 603 -4.40 -5.15 24.69
C TYR A 603 -4.09 -4.43 25.99
N ARG A 604 -3.21 -3.41 25.96
CA ARG A 604 -2.97 -2.51 27.10
C ARG A 604 -4.14 -1.54 27.33
N PHE A 605 -5.04 -1.42 26.34
CA PHE A 605 -6.21 -0.54 26.34
C PHE A 605 -7.52 -1.28 26.33
N THR A 606 -7.62 -2.35 25.54
CA THR A 606 -8.84 -3.15 25.41
C THR A 606 -8.53 -4.56 24.94
N THR A 607 -9.13 -5.56 25.56
CA THR A 607 -9.12 -6.96 25.10
C THR A 607 -10.41 -7.35 24.38
N VAL A 608 -11.47 -6.53 24.52
CA VAL A 608 -12.73 -6.72 23.81
C VAL A 608 -12.57 -6.24 22.38
N PHE A 609 -12.84 -7.11 21.41
CA PHE A 609 -12.72 -6.80 19.99
C PHE A 609 -13.60 -5.60 19.63
N ASN A 610 -12.96 -4.50 19.22
CA ASN A 610 -13.61 -3.31 18.70
C ASN A 610 -12.78 -2.79 17.52
N PRO A 611 -13.18 -3.06 16.27
CA PRO A 611 -12.34 -2.80 15.11
C PRO A 611 -12.02 -1.31 14.94
N PHE A 612 -12.96 -0.42 15.26
CA PHE A 612 -12.77 1.03 15.12
C PHE A 612 -11.79 1.58 16.15
N LEU A 613 -11.95 1.22 17.43
CA LEU A 613 -11.06 1.68 18.50
C LEU A 613 -9.64 1.12 18.34
N MET A 614 -9.56 -0.19 18.09
CA MET A 614 -8.27 -0.88 17.90
C MET A 614 -7.56 -0.34 16.66
N GLY A 615 -8.27 -0.16 15.55
CA GLY A 615 -7.75 0.46 14.34
C GLY A 615 -7.25 1.89 14.57
N ALA A 616 -8.00 2.71 15.32
CA ALA A 616 -7.59 4.09 15.64
C ALA A 616 -6.28 4.14 16.46
N LEU A 617 -6.12 3.25 17.45
CA LEU A 617 -4.88 3.15 18.24
C LEU A 617 -3.68 2.72 17.38
N LEU A 618 -3.88 1.75 16.48
CA LEU A 618 -2.83 1.31 15.56
C LEU A 618 -2.45 2.42 14.56
N ILE A 619 -3.42 3.15 14.01
CA ILE A 619 -3.16 4.32 13.17
C ILE A 619 -2.38 5.37 13.96
N ALA A 620 -2.78 5.67 15.20
CA ALA A 620 -2.06 6.62 16.04
C ALA A 620 -0.59 6.22 16.27
N LYS A 621 -0.31 4.93 16.51
CA LYS A 621 1.06 4.37 16.59
C LYS A 621 1.86 4.65 15.32
N VAL A 622 1.28 4.35 14.16
CA VAL A 622 1.93 4.53 12.85
C VAL A 622 2.24 5.99 12.56
N LEU A 623 1.40 6.93 13.01
CA LEU A 623 1.58 8.36 12.78
C LEU A 623 2.74 9.00 13.58
N ILE A 624 3.20 8.37 14.66
CA ILE A 624 4.21 8.94 15.58
C ILE A 624 5.50 9.36 14.87
N PRO A 625 6.20 8.50 14.09
CA PRO A 625 7.45 8.89 13.46
C PRO A 625 7.26 10.02 12.43
N PHE A 626 6.09 10.11 11.79
CA PHE A 626 5.77 11.17 10.83
C PHE A 626 5.68 12.55 11.49
N PHE A 627 5.15 12.65 12.71
CA PHE A 627 5.13 13.91 13.45
C PHE A 627 6.54 14.41 13.78
N VAL A 628 7.47 13.51 14.09
CA VAL A 628 8.87 13.84 14.39
C VAL A 628 9.59 14.36 13.15
N ILE A 629 9.56 13.60 12.04
CA ILE A 629 10.23 14.02 10.79
C ILE A 629 9.63 15.31 10.21
N SER A 630 8.32 15.49 10.31
CA SER A 630 7.67 16.74 9.87
C SER A 630 8.08 17.94 10.72
N SER A 631 8.19 17.77 12.04
CA SER A 631 8.69 18.82 12.95
C SER A 631 10.15 19.18 12.60
N ALA A 632 10.98 18.18 12.28
CA ALA A 632 12.35 18.41 11.82
C ALA A 632 12.40 19.18 10.50
N LEU A 633 11.57 18.82 9.51
CA LEU A 633 11.50 19.53 8.21
C LEU A 633 11.10 21.00 8.38
N GLY A 634 10.14 21.30 9.26
CA GLY A 634 9.72 22.67 9.57
C GLY A 634 10.87 23.52 10.11
N ILE A 635 11.69 22.96 10.99
CA ILE A 635 12.87 23.64 11.54
C ILE A 635 14.01 23.73 10.50
N VAL A 636 14.22 22.72 9.66
CA VAL A 636 15.19 22.76 8.56
C VAL A 636 14.83 23.89 7.58
N THR A 637 13.58 23.96 7.14
CA THR A 637 13.10 25.02 6.22
C THR A 637 13.43 26.41 6.77
N THR A 638 13.10 26.63 8.05
CA THR A 638 13.37 27.90 8.74
C THR A 638 14.89 28.13 8.92
N SER A 639 15.67 27.07 9.16
CA SER A 639 17.12 27.16 9.37
C SER A 639 17.94 27.39 8.10
N LEU A 640 17.33 27.16 6.95
CA LEU A 640 17.90 27.38 5.63
C LEU A 640 17.54 28.76 5.06
N ASP A 641 16.86 29.61 5.82
CA ASP A 641 16.37 30.94 5.40
C ASP A 641 15.48 30.86 4.14
N LEU A 642 14.80 29.74 3.94
CA LEU A 642 13.83 29.54 2.85
C LEU A 642 12.46 30.08 3.27
N GLN A 643 11.64 30.45 2.28
CA GLN A 643 10.25 30.81 2.57
C GLN A 643 9.52 29.62 3.21
N PRO A 644 8.59 29.87 4.14
CA PRO A 644 7.70 28.83 4.64
C PRO A 644 7.02 28.12 3.45
N PHE A 645 6.78 26.81 3.58
CA PHE A 645 6.09 26.00 2.56
C PHE A 645 6.91 25.66 1.29
N THR A 646 8.09 26.24 1.06
CA THR A 646 8.88 25.94 -0.16
C THR A 646 9.35 24.49 -0.27
N LEU A 647 10.08 23.97 0.74
CA LEU A 647 10.55 22.57 0.72
C LEU A 647 9.39 21.58 0.68
N PHE A 648 8.27 21.97 1.27
CA PHE A 648 7.06 21.18 1.28
C PHE A 648 6.46 20.99 -0.13
N LEU A 649 6.38 22.08 -0.91
CA LEU A 649 5.93 22.01 -2.30
C LEU A 649 6.89 21.23 -3.20
N VAL A 650 8.19 21.29 -2.92
CA VAL A 650 9.17 20.43 -3.60
C VAL A 650 8.86 18.97 -3.28
N VAL A 651 8.71 18.60 -2.01
CA VAL A 651 8.34 17.22 -1.61
C VAL A 651 7.07 16.75 -2.32
N MET A 652 6.01 17.57 -2.35
CA MET A 652 4.76 17.25 -3.05
C MET A 652 5.01 16.89 -4.51
N SER A 653 5.77 17.73 -5.24
CA SER A 653 6.06 17.53 -6.66
C SER A 653 6.83 16.25 -6.95
N LEU A 654 7.60 15.75 -5.96
CA LEU A 654 8.40 14.54 -6.09
C LEU A 654 7.61 13.28 -5.75
N THR A 655 6.69 13.36 -4.79
CA THR A 655 5.79 12.26 -4.45
C THR A 655 4.95 11.85 -5.66
N ASP A 656 4.54 12.81 -6.50
CA ASP A 656 3.76 12.53 -7.71
C ASP A 656 4.47 11.60 -8.70
N VAL A 657 5.81 11.65 -8.75
CA VAL A 657 6.62 10.72 -9.57
C VAL A 657 6.45 9.28 -9.09
N GLN A 658 6.36 9.07 -7.77
CA GLN A 658 6.10 7.75 -7.19
C GLN A 658 4.67 7.30 -7.48
N THR A 659 3.69 8.22 -7.39
CA THR A 659 2.28 7.93 -7.70
C THR A 659 2.09 7.45 -9.14
N ILE A 660 2.77 8.08 -10.12
CA ILE A 660 2.72 7.64 -11.53
C ILE A 660 3.27 6.22 -11.67
N ASN A 661 4.39 5.90 -11.02
CA ASN A 661 4.94 4.54 -11.04
C ASN A 661 3.92 3.52 -10.51
N PHE A 662 3.35 3.77 -9.33
CA PHE A 662 2.38 2.84 -8.76
C PHE A 662 1.09 2.74 -9.57
N PHE A 663 0.65 3.80 -10.25
CA PHE A 663 -0.48 3.73 -11.18
C PHE A 663 -0.29 2.65 -12.25
N PHE A 664 0.92 2.55 -12.82
CA PHE A 664 1.24 1.52 -13.82
C PHE A 664 1.51 0.14 -13.23
N LEU A 665 1.79 0.06 -11.92
CA LEU A 665 2.02 -1.20 -11.20
C LEU A 665 0.73 -1.78 -10.59
N VAL A 666 -0.40 -1.08 -10.66
CA VAL A 666 -1.71 -1.65 -10.29
C VAL A 666 -2.02 -2.85 -11.18
N THR A 667 -2.26 -4.00 -10.54
CA THR A 667 -2.68 -5.24 -11.20
C THR A 667 -4.10 -5.60 -10.79
N ASP A 668 -4.87 -6.13 -11.74
CA ASP A 668 -6.18 -6.74 -11.52
C ASP A 668 -6.15 -8.27 -11.75
N VAL A 669 -4.94 -8.83 -11.80
CA VAL A 669 -4.66 -10.26 -11.89
C VAL A 669 -3.77 -10.67 -10.73
N GLY A 670 -4.01 -11.86 -10.21
CA GLY A 670 -3.32 -12.41 -9.06
C GLY A 670 -4.31 -12.69 -7.93
N SER A 671 -3.78 -12.94 -6.75
CA SER A 671 -4.57 -13.11 -5.54
C SER A 671 -5.21 -11.79 -5.08
N TRP A 672 -6.26 -11.89 -4.26
CA TRP A 672 -6.88 -10.73 -3.62
C TRP A 672 -5.86 -9.89 -2.82
N LEU A 673 -4.88 -10.54 -2.18
CA LEU A 673 -3.80 -9.84 -1.52
C LEU A 673 -2.92 -9.08 -2.51
N GLU A 674 -2.47 -9.69 -3.60
CA GLU A 674 -1.61 -9.01 -4.60
C GLU A 674 -2.31 -7.83 -5.27
N ILE A 675 -3.57 -8.04 -5.70
CA ILE A 675 -4.41 -6.99 -6.27
C ILE A 675 -4.60 -5.89 -5.22
N GLY A 676 -5.01 -6.24 -4.00
CA GLY A 676 -5.23 -5.32 -2.90
C GLY A 676 -3.99 -4.54 -2.49
N VAL A 677 -2.82 -5.17 -2.46
CA VAL A 677 -1.53 -4.54 -2.17
C VAL A 677 -1.13 -3.58 -3.28
N SER A 678 -1.29 -3.96 -4.55
CA SER A 678 -0.97 -3.06 -5.68
C SER A 678 -1.84 -1.79 -5.67
N ILE A 679 -3.14 -1.94 -5.40
CA ILE A 679 -4.07 -0.81 -5.23
C ILE A 679 -3.69 0.01 -4.00
N SER A 680 -3.37 -0.66 -2.88
CA SER A 680 -2.99 0.00 -1.64
C SER A 680 -1.72 0.83 -1.82
N HIS A 681 -0.70 0.33 -2.51
CA HIS A 681 0.51 1.10 -2.81
C HIS A 681 0.20 2.38 -3.58
N PHE A 682 -0.62 2.28 -4.63
CA PHE A 682 -1.09 3.45 -5.39
C PHE A 682 -1.84 4.45 -4.49
N CYS A 683 -2.86 3.99 -3.76
CA CYS A 683 -3.64 4.85 -2.86
C CYS A 683 -2.79 5.46 -1.74
N ILE A 684 -1.82 4.73 -1.18
CA ILE A 684 -0.92 5.23 -0.13
C ILE A 684 -0.07 6.38 -0.68
N THR A 685 0.50 6.24 -1.88
CA THR A 685 1.30 7.32 -2.48
C THR A 685 0.48 8.54 -2.87
N GLU A 686 -0.77 8.35 -3.30
CA GLU A 686 -1.68 9.46 -3.58
C GLU A 686 -2.10 10.18 -2.28
N LEU A 687 -2.50 9.42 -1.25
CA LEU A 687 -2.84 9.95 0.07
C LEU A 687 -1.63 10.57 0.76
N LEU A 688 -0.41 10.15 0.43
CA LEU A 688 0.82 10.73 0.99
C LEU A 688 0.90 12.23 0.66
N ILE A 689 0.35 12.70 -0.46
CA ILE A 689 0.31 14.14 -0.78
C ILE A 689 -0.51 14.91 0.25
N ILE A 690 -1.76 14.48 0.47
CA ILE A 690 -2.67 15.08 1.46
C ILE A 690 -2.08 14.94 2.86
N PHE A 691 -1.54 13.76 3.17
CA PHE A 691 -0.93 13.46 4.45
C PHE A 691 0.26 14.37 4.72
N THR A 692 1.10 14.63 3.72
CA THR A 692 2.23 15.55 3.83
C THR A 692 1.70 16.96 4.15
N ILE A 693 0.61 17.43 3.52
CA ILE A 693 0.01 18.76 3.82
C ILE A 693 -0.43 18.84 5.28
N LEU A 694 -1.11 17.80 5.77
CA LEU A 694 -1.52 17.70 7.16
C LEU A 694 -0.30 17.70 8.09
N LEU A 695 0.74 16.92 7.77
CA LEU A 695 1.98 16.89 8.52
C LEU A 695 2.65 18.26 8.57
N PHE A 696 2.60 19.07 7.51
CA PHE A 696 3.13 20.44 7.51
C PHE A 696 2.36 21.33 8.49
N ILE A 697 1.03 21.30 8.45
CA ILE A 697 0.18 22.08 9.37
C ILE A 697 0.46 21.66 10.82
N VAL A 698 0.49 20.35 11.08
CA VAL A 698 0.80 19.79 12.39
C VAL A 698 2.20 20.17 12.84
N SER A 699 3.20 20.13 11.95
CA SER A 699 4.57 20.57 12.24
C SER A 699 4.62 22.03 12.66
N ARG A 700 3.88 22.93 12.00
CA ARG A 700 3.81 24.34 12.42
C ARG A 700 3.21 24.50 13.81
N ILE A 701 2.19 23.71 14.12
CA ILE A 701 1.56 23.69 15.45
C ILE A 701 2.52 23.14 16.51
N LEU A 702 3.19 22.01 16.21
CA LEU A 702 4.12 21.33 17.11
C LEU A 702 5.42 22.13 17.32
N VAL A 703 5.95 22.79 16.30
CA VAL A 703 7.16 23.61 16.43
C VAL A 703 6.83 24.94 17.16
N GLY A 704 5.60 25.45 17.06
CA GLY A 704 5.16 26.61 17.84
C GLY A 704 5.82 27.92 17.42
N HIS A 705 6.10 28.81 18.38
CA HIS A 705 6.61 30.18 18.12
C HIS A 705 8.13 30.26 17.93
N LEU A 706 8.79 29.14 17.67
CA LEU A 706 10.24 29.06 17.50
C LEU A 706 10.71 29.96 16.35
N SER A 707 11.17 31.16 16.68
CA SER A 707 11.93 32.04 15.81
C SER A 707 13.41 31.76 16.03
N LEU A 708 14.14 31.44 14.97
CA LEU A 708 15.57 31.18 15.11
C LEU A 708 16.29 32.45 15.62
N PRO A 709 17.25 32.35 16.55
CA PRO A 709 17.83 33.49 17.27
C PRO A 709 18.51 34.57 16.41
N LYS A 710 18.75 34.33 15.10
CA LYS A 710 19.22 35.36 14.17
C LYS A 710 18.14 36.37 13.76
N ILE A 711 16.86 35.99 13.75
CA ILE A 711 15.74 36.88 13.40
C ILE A 711 15.60 37.98 14.47
N ASN A 712 15.68 37.63 15.75
CA ASN A 712 15.61 38.62 16.84
C ASN A 712 16.80 39.59 16.87
N ARG A 713 18.04 39.15 16.59
CA ARG A 713 19.20 40.08 16.54
C ARG A 713 19.11 41.13 15.44
N ILE A 714 18.38 40.84 14.36
CA ILE A 714 18.17 41.79 13.26
C ILE A 714 16.95 42.66 13.55
N VAL A 715 15.86 42.08 14.08
CA VAL A 715 14.66 42.84 14.51
C VAL A 715 14.99 43.82 15.65
N ASP A 716 15.80 43.42 16.63
CA ASP A 716 16.26 44.31 17.71
C ASP A 716 17.25 45.39 17.21
N ARG A 717 17.91 45.19 16.06
CA ARG A 717 18.69 46.23 15.37
C ARG A 717 17.83 47.17 14.53
N MET A 718 16.63 46.75 14.15
CA MET A 718 15.65 47.58 13.41
C MET A 718 14.68 48.33 14.34
N LYS A 719 14.67 48.03 15.64
CA LYS A 719 13.97 48.87 16.61
C LYS A 719 14.63 50.24 16.63
N PRO A 720 13.87 51.34 16.46
CA PRO A 720 14.44 52.68 16.62
C PRO A 720 15.08 52.77 18.01
N LYS A 721 16.30 53.30 18.07
CA LYS A 721 16.89 53.66 19.35
C LYS A 721 16.01 54.74 19.94
N GLU A 722 15.32 54.43 21.04
CA GLU A 722 14.67 55.45 21.86
C GLU A 722 15.77 56.42 22.33
N HIS A 723 15.68 57.66 21.85
CA HIS A 723 16.52 58.79 22.27
C HIS A 723 15.81 59.58 23.34
#